data_AF-A0A0S7ZGT7-F1
#
_entry.id   AF-A0A0S7ZGT7-F1
#
_cell.length_a   1.000
_cell.length_b   1.000
_cell.length_c   1.000
_cell.angle_alpha   90.00
_cell.angle_beta   90.00
_cell.angle_gamma   90.00
#
_symmetry.space_group_name_H-M   'P 1'
#
loop_
_entity.id
_entity.type
_entity.pdbx_description
1 polymer ?
#
loop_
_entity_poly.entity_id
_entity_poly.type
_entity_poly.pdbx_seq_one_letter_code
_entity_poly.pdbx_strand_id
1 'polypeptide(L)'
;MQSGVESSQDRARAAQEMESLPESFEVPESLPDVPDQAAFESFSAERLRLVDEAAKAVVAGGEQRIQKNVDNIGLESDEVSAVRQETGVDASLDRIQGEVTSLQEATQTEIEEMVDGALQEMPGEGEEPPEEVMEISDEDIITDEEPAPTAPETPPPLPVPGLARETKKAPRAWEDVSERELEEVVDQSLQEESGETGPELPDPALFESLDEIREEMAQEQDRDKLIDIRSKAVDLIRQSLPELTDENAAAYIKEFNEKNAGALQGLELSLLRGRGDRLLIVDESGGLREIEVSKENSGEALQEVKELDEQLERRGNSYELRHEILRRSEGKLTSHDAYTYGTEPVADKDLDAFLDDPESWVPERRRLHEQIVEQEVQKALDLSDRMESPNSVFALRGNTASGKTTNLKEHPLFSKAINPETGNPDGAINPDTYKEGLKSAESDRDSWQNVTHYQTHEEGSMLSRAVSNRIENTAEASMIIDKRLNKAKNVNELVELAERSGKSLKLLDVDAPLESSLIVVLARPPGGKDPLVPFDAVAQGFQGIRENRNDLLWKAMTNDKIDTYALYGPPGPDGEPQLIAEKRDRGLRILNMELFDQALNTEDAQAEIDRLRDTVIDDDYIERILASTPEKFRDTNRAALSKYKGKTLEQALNEHSREINEVPPSRDYYVEAAQKNLEATSRTASGVVDTSASADKAEKMAGDLTAETAAERAKQNFKEATRELFDNREASFGSPEELRDFVENIALKINGGILKEGILIRGGADSTKYPYTRVADLEKAMAQFYQELHERLQDPEEDPVKLAAWAEYRIDLSDHFFADGCGKTAKAISSWILMRAGKRLPDYSSQATGEKSARSAYYENAPREIRKEDETSDNDPQLQQFTEYYEKLVPAS
;
A
#
# COMPACT_ATOMS: atom_id res chain seq x y z
N MET A 1 -40.94 -8.54 29.68
CA MET A 1 -41.76 -7.40 29.22
C MET A 1 -41.15 -6.68 28.01
N GLN A 2 -39.83 -6.70 27.81
CA GLN A 2 -39.22 -6.13 26.60
C GLN A 2 -39.36 -7.01 25.33
N SER A 3 -39.51 -8.34 25.45
CA SER A 3 -39.78 -9.23 24.29
C SER A 3 -41.18 -9.10 23.68
N GLY A 4 -42.07 -8.30 24.28
CA GLY A 4 -43.42 -8.07 23.77
C GLY A 4 -43.56 -6.86 22.85
N VAL A 5 -42.57 -5.97 22.84
CA VAL A 5 -42.64 -4.68 22.11
C VAL A 5 -42.16 -4.84 20.66
N GLU A 6 -41.13 -5.65 20.42
CA GLU A 6 -40.57 -5.93 19.09
C GLU A 6 -41.60 -6.59 18.16
N SER A 7 -42.37 -7.58 18.65
CA SER A 7 -43.37 -8.28 17.82
C SER A 7 -44.54 -7.40 17.35
N SER A 8 -44.73 -6.22 17.95
CA SER A 8 -45.80 -5.29 17.58
C SER A 8 -45.39 -4.35 16.43
N GLN A 9 -44.10 -4.02 16.33
CA GLN A 9 -43.55 -3.17 15.27
C GLN A 9 -43.39 -3.96 13.97
N ASP A 10 -43.00 -5.24 14.05
CA ASP A 10 -42.89 -6.11 12.87
C ASP A 10 -44.26 -6.39 12.22
N ARG A 11 -45.32 -6.48 13.03
CA ARG A 11 -46.70 -6.64 12.53
C ARG A 11 -47.24 -5.38 11.86
N ALA A 12 -46.83 -4.20 12.33
CA ALA A 12 -47.23 -2.94 11.73
C ALA A 12 -46.54 -2.72 10.37
N ARG A 13 -45.28 -3.15 10.25
CA ARG A 13 -44.49 -3.05 9.02
C ARG A 13 -45.02 -3.96 7.90
N ALA A 14 -45.33 -5.22 8.22
CA ALA A 14 -45.90 -6.17 7.25
C ALA A 14 -47.28 -5.75 6.73
N ALA A 15 -48.08 -5.06 7.55
CA ALA A 15 -49.38 -4.52 7.12
C ALA A 15 -49.24 -3.32 6.18
N GLN A 16 -48.17 -2.52 6.34
CA GLN A 16 -47.91 -1.34 5.53
C GLN A 16 -47.34 -1.68 4.15
N GLU A 17 -46.58 -2.78 4.05
CA GLU A 17 -46.04 -3.29 2.78
C GLU A 17 -47.14 -3.89 1.88
N MET A 18 -48.17 -4.53 2.45
CA MET A 18 -49.31 -5.06 1.68
C MET A 18 -50.24 -3.99 1.11
N GLU A 19 -50.25 -2.77 1.66
CA GLU A 19 -51.13 -1.67 1.21
C GLU A 19 -50.53 -0.85 0.05
N SER A 20 -49.32 -1.21 -0.43
CA SER A 20 -48.52 -0.42 -1.38
C SER A 20 -48.42 -0.99 -2.80
N LEU A 21 -49.16 -2.05 -3.13
CA LEU A 21 -49.14 -2.63 -4.48
C LEU A 21 -50.05 -1.82 -5.44
N PRO A 22 -49.56 -1.45 -6.65
CA PRO A 22 -50.34 -0.69 -7.62
C PRO A 22 -51.46 -1.53 -8.25
N GLU A 23 -52.69 -0.98 -8.30
CA GLU A 23 -53.93 -1.64 -8.74
C GLU A 23 -54.10 -1.83 -10.28
N SER A 24 -53.13 -1.47 -11.12
CA SER A 24 -53.27 -1.71 -12.57
C SER A 24 -51.95 -1.63 -13.33
N PHE A 25 -51.65 -2.68 -14.09
CA PHE A 25 -50.54 -2.76 -15.05
C PHE A 25 -51.11 -2.69 -16.47
N GLU A 26 -50.65 -1.76 -17.30
CA GLU A 26 -51.02 -1.67 -18.72
C GLU A 26 -50.07 -2.54 -19.57
N VAL A 27 -50.63 -3.42 -20.40
CA VAL A 27 -49.91 -4.36 -21.26
C VAL A 27 -49.49 -3.69 -22.58
N PRO A 28 -48.25 -3.88 -23.09
CA PRO A 28 -47.81 -3.34 -24.37
C PRO A 28 -48.42 -4.07 -25.58
N GLU A 29 -48.83 -3.32 -26.61
CA GLU A 29 -49.58 -3.76 -27.81
C GLU A 29 -48.81 -4.62 -28.85
N SER A 30 -47.62 -5.16 -28.57
CA SER A 30 -46.99 -6.10 -29.51
C SER A 30 -45.90 -6.96 -28.90
N LEU A 31 -46.13 -8.28 -28.89
CA LEU A 31 -45.14 -9.33 -28.61
C LEU A 31 -44.37 -9.73 -29.88
N PRO A 32 -43.08 -10.11 -29.78
CA PRO A 32 -42.35 -10.74 -30.87
C PRO A 32 -42.84 -12.17 -31.13
N ASP A 33 -42.63 -12.68 -32.36
CA ASP A 33 -43.09 -13.99 -32.84
C ASP A 33 -42.92 -15.12 -31.81
N VAL A 34 -44.04 -15.77 -31.47
CA VAL A 34 -44.15 -16.80 -30.42
C VAL A 34 -43.47 -18.11 -30.89
N PRO A 35 -42.73 -18.81 -30.01
CA PRO A 35 -42.21 -20.15 -30.32
C PRO A 35 -43.36 -21.15 -30.55
N ASP A 36 -43.11 -22.21 -31.32
CA ASP A 36 -43.94 -23.43 -31.36
C ASP A 36 -44.44 -23.80 -29.94
N GLN A 37 -45.71 -24.18 -29.81
CA GLN A 37 -46.33 -24.64 -28.55
C GLN A 37 -45.44 -25.64 -27.81
N ALA A 38 -44.73 -26.51 -28.54
CA ALA A 38 -43.78 -27.46 -27.97
C ALA A 38 -42.58 -26.78 -27.27
N ALA A 39 -42.06 -25.69 -27.82
CA ALA A 39 -40.96 -24.92 -27.23
C ALA A 39 -41.41 -24.14 -25.98
N PHE A 40 -42.65 -23.65 -25.96
CA PHE A 40 -43.22 -23.01 -24.77
C PHE A 40 -43.49 -24.04 -23.66
N GLU A 41 -44.08 -25.20 -23.98
CA GLU A 41 -44.26 -26.30 -23.02
C GLU A 41 -42.93 -26.79 -22.45
N SER A 42 -41.88 -26.88 -23.28
CA SER A 42 -40.52 -27.22 -22.83
C SER A 42 -39.92 -26.16 -21.92
N PHE A 43 -40.10 -24.87 -22.22
CA PHE A 43 -39.63 -23.76 -21.38
C PHE A 43 -40.32 -23.74 -20.02
N SER A 44 -41.63 -23.94 -19.98
CA SER A 44 -42.44 -24.00 -18.76
C SER A 44 -42.05 -25.19 -17.87
N ALA A 45 -41.84 -26.37 -18.48
CA ALA A 45 -41.38 -27.55 -17.76
C ALA A 45 -39.98 -27.35 -17.15
N GLU A 46 -39.07 -26.71 -17.89
CA GLU A 46 -37.72 -26.43 -17.42
C GLU A 46 -37.70 -25.38 -16.30
N ARG A 47 -38.53 -24.33 -16.41
CA ARG A 47 -38.65 -23.30 -15.36
C ARG A 47 -39.18 -23.89 -14.04
N LEU A 48 -40.19 -24.77 -14.10
CA LEU A 48 -40.71 -25.48 -12.92
C LEU A 48 -39.65 -26.41 -12.31
N ARG A 49 -38.87 -27.11 -13.14
CA ARG A 49 -37.75 -27.95 -12.68
C ARG A 49 -36.70 -27.13 -11.92
N LEU A 50 -36.31 -25.97 -12.46
CA LEU A 50 -35.31 -25.10 -11.84
C LEU A 50 -35.80 -24.51 -10.49
N VAL A 51 -37.08 -24.13 -10.39
CA VAL A 51 -37.67 -23.66 -9.13
C VAL A 51 -37.68 -24.77 -8.08
N ASP A 52 -38.03 -26.00 -8.47
CA ASP A 52 -38.01 -27.17 -7.59
C ASP A 52 -36.59 -27.55 -7.12
N GLU A 53 -35.60 -27.45 -8.01
CA GLU A 53 -34.19 -27.69 -7.66
C GLU A 53 -33.63 -26.62 -6.72
N ALA A 54 -33.91 -25.35 -6.97
CA ALA A 54 -33.53 -24.25 -6.09
C ALA A 54 -34.16 -24.40 -4.70
N ALA A 55 -35.44 -24.76 -4.64
CA ALA A 55 -36.16 -25.05 -3.40
C ALA A 55 -35.51 -26.19 -2.59
N LYS A 56 -35.20 -27.31 -3.25
CA LYS A 56 -34.51 -28.45 -2.62
C LYS A 56 -33.13 -28.06 -2.09
N ALA A 57 -32.39 -27.24 -2.83
CA ALA A 57 -31.07 -26.77 -2.42
C ALA A 57 -31.12 -25.87 -1.17
N VAL A 58 -32.10 -24.98 -1.07
CA VAL A 58 -32.29 -24.11 0.11
C VAL A 58 -32.59 -24.94 1.36
N VAL A 59 -33.49 -25.92 1.26
CA VAL A 59 -33.83 -26.81 2.39
C VAL A 59 -32.62 -27.66 2.80
N ALA A 60 -31.94 -28.28 1.84
CA ALA A 60 -30.74 -29.10 2.09
C ALA A 60 -29.61 -28.29 2.72
N GLY A 61 -29.38 -27.05 2.27
CA GLY A 61 -28.39 -26.15 2.85
C GLY A 61 -28.76 -25.65 4.26
N GLY A 62 -30.06 -25.54 4.55
CA GLY A 62 -30.56 -25.33 5.91
C GLY A 62 -30.22 -26.51 6.83
N GLU A 63 -30.54 -27.73 6.40
CA GLU A 63 -30.27 -28.96 7.16
C GLU A 63 -28.76 -29.18 7.40
N GLN A 64 -27.91 -28.97 6.39
CA GLN A 64 -26.46 -29.11 6.53
C GLN A 64 -25.86 -28.13 7.55
N ARG A 65 -26.34 -26.88 7.59
CA ARG A 65 -25.89 -25.88 8.57
C ARG A 65 -26.30 -26.25 9.99
N ILE A 66 -27.51 -26.77 10.15
CA ILE A 66 -27.99 -27.29 11.45
C ILE A 66 -27.10 -28.46 11.90
N GLN A 67 -26.84 -29.42 11.01
CA GLN A 67 -26.00 -30.57 11.33
C GLN A 67 -24.56 -30.17 11.70
N LYS A 68 -23.96 -29.23 10.96
CA LYS A 68 -22.62 -28.71 11.25
C LYS A 68 -22.55 -28.02 12.62
N ASN A 69 -23.59 -27.26 12.99
CA ASN A 69 -23.66 -26.62 14.31
C ASN A 69 -23.84 -27.65 15.43
N VAL A 70 -24.61 -28.70 15.20
CA VAL A 70 -24.76 -29.84 16.11
C VAL A 70 -23.41 -30.53 16.34
N ASP A 71 -22.69 -30.84 15.26
CA ASP A 71 -21.39 -31.51 15.31
C ASP A 71 -20.35 -30.65 16.06
N ASN A 72 -20.39 -29.34 15.89
CA ASN A 72 -19.49 -28.40 16.58
C ASN A 72 -19.75 -28.29 18.08
N ILE A 73 -20.98 -28.53 18.54
CA ILE A 73 -21.37 -28.41 19.96
C ILE A 73 -21.28 -29.77 20.67
N GLY A 74 -21.16 -30.88 19.91
CA GLY A 74 -20.99 -32.23 20.46
C GLY A 74 -22.25 -32.78 21.13
N LEU A 75 -23.43 -32.39 20.64
CA LEU A 75 -24.72 -32.89 21.16
C LEU A 75 -25.01 -34.30 20.65
N GLU A 76 -25.58 -35.13 21.53
CA GLU A 76 -26.06 -36.46 21.15
C GLU A 76 -27.39 -36.36 20.37
N SER A 77 -27.68 -37.33 19.49
CA SER A 77 -28.86 -37.32 18.58
C SER A 77 -30.21 -37.03 19.26
N ASP A 78 -30.40 -37.50 20.50
CA ASP A 78 -31.64 -37.32 21.25
C ASP A 78 -31.76 -35.88 21.81
N GLU A 79 -30.64 -35.21 22.07
CA GLU A 79 -30.58 -33.81 22.53
C GLU A 79 -30.83 -32.83 21.37
N VAL A 80 -30.35 -33.18 20.17
CA VAL A 80 -30.58 -32.40 18.94
C VAL A 80 -32.07 -32.26 18.64
N SER A 81 -32.84 -33.33 18.80
CA SER A 81 -34.29 -33.31 18.57
C SER A 81 -35.01 -32.40 19.58
N ALA A 82 -34.60 -32.43 20.85
CA ALA A 82 -35.15 -31.56 21.88
C ALA A 82 -34.81 -30.08 21.63
N VAL A 83 -33.57 -29.77 21.24
CA VAL A 83 -33.13 -28.41 20.90
C VAL A 83 -33.85 -27.90 19.66
N ARG A 84 -34.01 -28.70 18.60
CA ARG A 84 -34.75 -28.32 17.38
C ARG A 84 -36.21 -27.97 17.69
N GLN A 85 -36.83 -28.73 18.59
CA GLN A 85 -38.20 -28.48 19.03
C GLN A 85 -38.32 -27.23 19.92
N GLU A 86 -37.37 -27.01 20.84
CA GLU A 86 -37.37 -25.87 21.76
C GLU A 86 -37.03 -24.54 21.06
N THR A 87 -36.12 -24.57 20.10
CA THR A 87 -35.70 -23.39 19.32
C THR A 87 -36.62 -23.07 18.15
N GLY A 88 -37.61 -23.92 17.85
CA GLY A 88 -38.55 -23.72 16.75
C GLY A 88 -37.92 -23.86 15.37
N VAL A 89 -36.80 -24.56 15.25
CA VAL A 89 -36.10 -24.79 13.98
C VAL A 89 -36.96 -25.61 13.02
N ASP A 90 -37.64 -26.65 13.51
CA ASP A 90 -38.53 -27.47 12.66
C ASP A 90 -39.73 -26.65 12.17
N ALA A 91 -40.30 -25.80 13.03
CA ALA A 91 -41.37 -24.88 12.63
C ALA A 91 -40.92 -23.83 11.60
N SER A 92 -39.62 -23.51 11.58
CA SER A 92 -39.03 -22.58 10.61
C SER A 92 -38.77 -23.27 9.27
N LEU A 93 -38.28 -24.52 9.29
CA LEU A 93 -38.14 -25.35 8.09
C LEU A 93 -39.50 -25.64 7.45
N ASP A 94 -40.51 -25.98 8.24
CA ASP A 94 -41.89 -26.17 7.76
C ASP A 94 -42.46 -24.89 7.12
N ARG A 95 -42.14 -23.72 7.69
CA ARG A 95 -42.55 -22.43 7.11
C ARG A 95 -41.87 -22.16 5.77
N ILE A 96 -40.56 -22.38 5.69
CA ILE A 96 -39.81 -22.25 4.44
C ILE A 96 -40.36 -23.21 3.38
N GLN A 97 -40.68 -24.45 3.76
CA GLN A 97 -41.29 -25.41 2.85
C GLN A 97 -42.68 -24.96 2.37
N GLY A 98 -43.47 -24.33 3.25
CA GLY A 98 -44.76 -23.72 2.89
C GLY A 98 -44.63 -22.53 1.94
N GLU A 99 -43.64 -21.66 2.16
CA GLU A 99 -43.33 -20.51 1.29
C GLU A 99 -42.85 -20.97 -0.08
N VAL A 100 -41.97 -21.98 -0.13
CA VAL A 100 -41.54 -22.66 -1.36
C VAL A 100 -42.74 -23.22 -2.13
N THR A 101 -43.64 -23.92 -1.46
CA THR A 101 -44.83 -24.49 -2.10
C THR A 101 -45.73 -23.38 -2.66
N SER A 102 -45.90 -22.29 -1.91
CA SER A 102 -46.69 -21.13 -2.36
C SER A 102 -46.06 -20.44 -3.58
N LEU A 103 -44.73 -20.35 -3.64
CA LEU A 103 -44.01 -19.81 -4.80
C LEU A 103 -44.12 -20.72 -6.03
N GLN A 104 -44.09 -22.05 -5.83
CA GLN A 104 -44.32 -23.02 -6.90
C GLN A 104 -45.75 -22.88 -7.47
N GLU A 105 -46.77 -22.77 -6.61
CA GLU A 105 -48.16 -22.55 -7.02
C GLU A 105 -48.35 -21.21 -7.74
N ALA A 106 -47.71 -20.14 -7.26
CA ALA A 106 -47.76 -18.82 -7.92
C ALA A 106 -47.09 -18.84 -9.31
N THR A 107 -45.93 -19.50 -9.42
CA THR A 107 -45.21 -19.64 -10.70
C THR A 107 -46.02 -20.49 -11.69
N GLN A 108 -46.65 -21.57 -11.20
CA GLN A 108 -47.56 -22.40 -12.00
C GLN A 108 -48.74 -21.58 -12.52
N THR A 109 -49.36 -20.76 -11.66
CA THR A 109 -50.48 -19.88 -12.04
C THR A 109 -50.05 -18.85 -13.08
N GLU A 110 -48.88 -18.22 -12.91
CA GLU A 110 -48.34 -17.26 -13.88
C GLU A 110 -48.09 -17.91 -15.25
N ILE A 111 -47.57 -19.14 -15.27
CA ILE A 111 -47.38 -19.91 -16.50
C ILE A 111 -48.74 -20.20 -17.17
N GLU A 112 -49.75 -20.61 -16.41
CA GLU A 112 -51.09 -20.90 -16.92
C GLU A 112 -51.76 -19.64 -17.51
N GLU A 113 -51.61 -18.49 -16.85
CA GLU A 113 -52.10 -17.19 -17.36
C GLU A 113 -51.39 -16.77 -18.65
N MET A 114 -50.07 -17.01 -18.75
CA MET A 114 -49.31 -16.77 -19.98
C MET A 114 -49.76 -17.68 -21.14
N VAL A 115 -50.07 -18.95 -20.85
CA VAL A 115 -50.60 -19.91 -21.85
C VAL A 115 -51.97 -19.48 -22.35
N ASP A 116 -52.88 -19.14 -21.43
CA ASP A 116 -54.23 -18.71 -21.79
C ASP A 116 -54.23 -17.39 -22.58
N GLY A 117 -53.31 -16.47 -22.26
CA GLY A 117 -53.08 -15.25 -23.03
C GLY A 117 -52.58 -15.54 -24.45
N ALA A 118 -51.59 -16.41 -24.60
CA ALA A 118 -51.02 -16.77 -25.90
C ALA A 118 -52.04 -17.51 -26.80
N LEU A 119 -52.87 -18.39 -26.23
CA LEU A 119 -53.89 -19.15 -26.97
C LEU A 119 -55.05 -18.28 -27.47
N GLN A 120 -55.34 -17.15 -26.83
CA GLN A 120 -56.38 -16.21 -27.27
C GLN A 120 -55.95 -15.34 -28.46
N GLU A 121 -54.65 -15.21 -28.71
CA GLU A 121 -54.10 -14.35 -29.79
C GLU A 121 -53.77 -15.11 -31.09
N MET A 122 -53.92 -16.43 -31.11
CA MET A 122 -53.67 -17.22 -32.33
C MET A 122 -54.81 -17.05 -33.37
N PRO A 123 -54.52 -16.57 -34.60
CA PRO A 123 -55.51 -16.53 -35.67
C PRO A 123 -55.87 -17.95 -36.14
N GLY A 124 -57.18 -18.22 -36.31
CA GLY A 124 -57.70 -19.52 -36.73
C GLY A 124 -57.06 -20.04 -38.02
N GLU A 125 -56.58 -21.29 -37.96
CA GLU A 125 -55.81 -22.00 -38.97
C GLU A 125 -56.47 -22.03 -40.35
N GLY A 126 -55.65 -21.72 -41.37
CA GLY A 126 -55.97 -21.94 -42.77
C GLY A 126 -54.77 -21.66 -43.65
N GLU A 127 -53.81 -22.59 -43.70
CA GLU A 127 -53.06 -23.06 -44.89
C GLU A 127 -51.78 -23.81 -44.46
N GLU A 128 -51.69 -25.09 -44.84
CA GLU A 128 -50.51 -25.96 -44.65
C GLU A 128 -49.37 -25.59 -45.63
N PRO A 129 -48.11 -25.56 -45.18
CA PRO A 129 -46.95 -25.64 -46.06
C PRO A 129 -46.35 -27.06 -46.10
N PRO A 130 -45.53 -27.39 -47.12
CA PRO A 130 -45.23 -28.76 -47.50
C PRO A 130 -44.02 -29.36 -46.77
N GLU A 131 -44.09 -30.67 -46.58
CA GLU A 131 -43.02 -31.55 -46.08
C GLU A 131 -41.79 -31.53 -46.99
N GLU A 132 -40.61 -31.27 -46.41
CA GLU A 132 -39.32 -31.56 -47.04
C GLU A 132 -38.51 -32.48 -46.11
N VAL A 133 -38.28 -33.70 -46.59
CA VAL A 133 -37.58 -34.79 -45.91
C VAL A 133 -36.08 -34.68 -46.22
N MET A 134 -35.24 -34.53 -45.20
CA MET A 134 -33.79 -34.77 -45.31
C MET A 134 -33.39 -36.03 -44.55
N GLU A 135 -33.00 -37.05 -45.32
CA GLU A 135 -32.28 -38.24 -44.87
C GLU A 135 -30.85 -37.86 -44.43
N ILE A 136 -30.41 -38.33 -43.26
CA ILE A 136 -29.01 -38.38 -42.87
C ILE A 136 -28.64 -39.86 -42.69
N SER A 137 -27.60 -40.29 -43.41
CA SER A 137 -27.08 -41.65 -43.44
C SER A 137 -26.03 -41.90 -42.35
N ASP A 138 -26.11 -43.07 -41.73
CA ASP A 138 -25.08 -43.72 -40.92
C ASP A 138 -23.89 -44.19 -41.78
N GLU A 139 -22.66 -44.05 -41.26
CA GLU A 139 -21.53 -45.00 -41.32
C GLU A 139 -20.21 -44.29 -40.91
N ASP A 140 -19.63 -44.63 -39.75
CA ASP A 140 -18.46 -45.53 -39.68
C ASP A 140 -17.90 -45.65 -38.25
N ILE A 141 -17.81 -46.91 -37.80
CA ILE A 141 -17.28 -47.38 -36.52
C ILE A 141 -15.84 -47.85 -36.77
N ILE A 142 -14.87 -47.30 -36.04
CA ILE A 142 -13.53 -47.90 -35.88
C ILE A 142 -13.20 -47.95 -34.40
N THR A 143 -13.12 -49.17 -33.87
CA THR A 143 -12.61 -49.52 -32.55
C THR A 143 -11.14 -49.92 -32.66
N ASP A 144 -10.26 -49.35 -31.83
CA ASP A 144 -8.97 -49.95 -31.51
C ASP A 144 -8.71 -49.85 -29.99
N GLU A 145 -8.25 -50.97 -29.44
CA GLU A 145 -8.03 -51.28 -28.02
C GLU A 145 -6.60 -50.93 -27.51
N GLU A 146 -6.54 -50.64 -26.21
CA GLU A 146 -5.43 -50.83 -25.23
C GLU A 146 -4.18 -49.91 -25.23
N PRO A 147 -3.39 -49.79 -24.12
CA PRO A 147 -3.56 -50.31 -22.74
C PRO A 147 -3.29 -49.29 -21.59
N ALA A 148 -3.48 -49.77 -20.35
CA ALA A 148 -3.42 -49.09 -19.05
C ALA A 148 -2.05 -48.46 -18.65
N PRO A 149 -2.04 -47.43 -17.76
CA PRO A 149 -0.83 -46.85 -17.22
C PRO A 149 -0.28 -47.60 -15.98
N THR A 150 1.00 -47.93 -16.03
CA THR A 150 1.82 -48.45 -14.92
C THR A 150 2.25 -47.34 -13.95
N ALA A 151 2.34 -47.69 -12.66
CA ALA A 151 2.78 -46.86 -11.54
C ALA A 151 4.21 -46.28 -11.69
N PRO A 152 4.51 -45.12 -11.08
CA PRO A 152 5.86 -44.56 -11.08
C PRO A 152 6.76 -45.20 -10.02
N GLU A 153 7.97 -45.58 -10.44
CA GLU A 153 9.08 -46.03 -9.59
C GLU A 153 9.74 -44.84 -8.87
N THR A 154 10.12 -45.08 -7.61
CA THR A 154 10.90 -44.20 -6.74
C THR A 154 12.31 -43.88 -7.28
N PRO A 155 12.83 -42.66 -7.05
CA PRO A 155 14.20 -42.30 -7.43
C PRO A 155 15.26 -42.90 -6.48
N PRO A 156 16.50 -43.13 -6.96
CA PRO A 156 17.60 -43.68 -6.16
C PRO A 156 18.22 -42.62 -5.22
N PRO A 157 18.89 -43.03 -4.13
CA PRO A 157 19.51 -42.11 -3.19
C PRO A 157 20.80 -41.50 -3.77
N LEU A 158 20.99 -40.21 -3.50
CA LEU A 158 22.20 -39.45 -3.83
C LEU A 158 23.43 -39.92 -3.01
N PRO A 159 24.66 -39.80 -3.56
CA PRO A 159 25.87 -40.23 -2.88
C PRO A 159 26.33 -39.20 -1.84
N VAL A 160 26.74 -39.71 -0.68
CA VAL A 160 27.43 -38.97 0.39
C VAL A 160 28.91 -38.79 0.00
N PRO A 161 29.47 -37.57 0.02
CA PRO A 161 30.92 -37.40 0.04
C PRO A 161 31.36 -37.03 1.46
N GLY A 162 31.85 -38.02 2.19
CA GLY A 162 32.80 -37.80 3.27
C GLY A 162 34.21 -37.97 2.72
N LEU A 163 35.10 -37.02 2.97
CA LEU A 163 36.47 -37.29 3.45
C LEU A 163 37.26 -35.98 3.66
N ALA A 164 37.62 -35.78 4.93
CA ALA A 164 38.93 -35.39 5.43
C ALA A 164 39.78 -34.41 4.60
N ARG A 165 40.05 -33.24 5.17
CA ARG A 165 41.31 -32.52 4.91
C ARG A 165 42.09 -32.24 6.18
N GLU A 166 43.34 -32.65 6.08
CA GLU A 166 44.43 -32.63 7.04
C GLU A 166 44.79 -31.21 7.48
N THR A 167 44.99 -31.04 8.79
CA THR A 167 45.65 -29.88 9.37
C THR A 167 47.16 -30.00 9.20
N LYS A 168 47.74 -29.16 8.33
CA LYS A 168 49.20 -28.96 8.26
C LYS A 168 49.60 -27.73 9.07
N LYS A 169 50.48 -27.97 10.02
CA LYS A 169 51.17 -27.00 10.89
C LYS A 169 52.41 -26.40 10.20
N ALA A 170 52.68 -25.15 10.62
CA ALA A 170 53.96 -24.45 10.80
C ALA A 170 54.51 -23.60 9.61
N PRO A 171 55.38 -22.57 9.83
CA PRO A 171 55.95 -22.02 11.09
C PRO A 171 55.92 -20.48 11.27
N ARG A 172 56.34 -20.08 12.48
CA ARG A 172 56.64 -18.77 13.13
C ARG A 172 57.32 -17.64 12.32
N ALA A 173 56.95 -16.40 12.67
CA ALA A 173 57.75 -15.25 13.19
C ALA A 173 56.74 -14.07 13.21
N TRP A 174 56.62 -13.17 14.19
CA TRP A 174 57.55 -12.16 14.69
C TRP A 174 57.20 -11.82 16.15
N GLU A 175 58.23 -11.58 16.96
CA GLU A 175 58.19 -11.12 18.35
C GLU A 175 58.20 -9.59 18.43
N ASP A 176 57.67 -9.10 19.57
CA ASP A 176 58.04 -7.87 20.30
C ASP A 176 57.68 -6.48 19.75
N VAL A 177 56.53 -5.97 20.19
CA VAL A 177 56.42 -4.61 20.74
C VAL A 177 55.65 -4.69 22.07
N SER A 178 56.29 -4.25 23.15
CA SER A 178 55.82 -4.42 24.52
C SER A 178 54.65 -3.51 24.87
N GLU A 179 53.59 -4.15 25.37
CA GLU A 179 52.32 -3.65 25.90
C GLU A 179 52.46 -2.87 27.23
N ARG A 180 53.57 -2.15 27.46
CA ARG A 180 53.92 -1.63 28.79
C ARG A 180 54.22 -0.13 28.89
N GLU A 181 53.92 0.65 27.84
CA GLU A 181 54.11 2.11 27.84
C GLU A 181 52.83 2.91 27.55
N LEU A 182 51.65 2.27 27.51
CA LEU A 182 50.36 2.95 27.25
C LEU A 182 49.44 3.10 28.48
N GLU A 183 49.75 2.46 29.62
CA GLU A 183 48.89 2.49 30.81
C GLU A 183 49.21 3.61 31.81
N GLU A 184 50.32 4.34 31.69
CA GLU A 184 50.73 5.32 32.73
C GLU A 184 50.49 6.80 32.39
N VAL A 185 49.94 7.13 31.21
CA VAL A 185 49.70 8.54 30.80
C VAL A 185 48.22 8.94 30.78
N VAL A 186 47.29 8.00 30.92
CA VAL A 186 45.84 8.28 30.84
C VAL A 186 45.18 8.48 32.22
N ASP A 187 45.85 8.11 33.31
CA ASP A 187 45.18 7.98 34.63
C ASP A 187 45.31 9.22 35.56
N GLN A 188 45.89 10.34 35.11
CA GLN A 188 46.04 11.56 35.95
C GLN A 188 45.35 12.81 35.41
N SER A 189 44.66 12.74 34.26
CA SER A 189 43.98 13.91 33.66
C SER A 189 42.44 13.87 33.73
N LEU A 190 41.84 12.87 34.39
CA LEU A 190 40.38 12.67 34.39
C LEU A 190 39.69 12.78 35.76
N GLN A 191 40.38 13.19 36.84
CA GLN A 191 39.80 13.17 38.19
C GLN A 191 39.38 14.52 38.79
N GLU A 192 39.41 15.65 38.07
CA GLU A 192 39.05 16.95 38.68
C GLU A 192 37.92 17.77 37.99
N GLU A 193 37.22 17.27 36.96
CA GLU A 193 36.12 18.01 36.31
C GLU A 193 34.80 17.24 36.07
N SER A 194 34.50 16.18 36.83
CA SER A 194 33.13 15.60 36.83
C SER A 194 32.34 16.10 38.04
N GLY A 195 32.11 17.41 38.12
CA GLY A 195 30.93 17.87 38.85
C GLY A 195 29.73 17.39 38.06
N GLU A 196 29.02 16.35 38.53
CA GLU A 196 27.72 15.94 37.98
C GLU A 196 26.74 17.11 38.10
N THR A 197 26.79 18.03 37.15
CA THR A 197 25.73 19.02 36.97
C THR A 197 24.54 18.25 36.43
N GLY A 198 23.52 18.08 37.27
CA GLY A 198 22.24 17.54 36.83
C GLY A 198 21.70 18.29 35.61
N PRO A 199 20.79 17.69 34.84
CA PRO A 199 20.22 18.30 33.64
C PRO A 199 19.61 19.66 34.00
N GLU A 200 19.98 20.69 33.23
CA GLU A 200 19.51 22.06 33.46
C GLU A 200 17.98 22.13 33.22
N LEU A 201 17.25 22.64 34.22
CA LEU A 201 15.80 22.82 34.12
C LEU A 201 15.45 23.98 33.17
N PRO A 202 14.21 24.03 32.64
CA PRO A 202 13.79 25.12 31.77
C PRO A 202 13.91 26.50 32.43
N ASP A 203 14.23 27.51 31.61
CA ASP A 203 14.29 28.91 32.04
C ASP A 203 12.94 29.33 32.64
N PRO A 204 12.90 29.96 33.84
CA PRO A 204 11.68 30.53 34.41
C PRO A 204 10.82 31.37 33.44
N ALA A 205 11.44 32.03 32.45
CA ALA A 205 10.74 32.79 31.41
C ALA A 205 9.78 31.94 30.55
N LEU A 206 10.04 30.63 30.44
CA LEU A 206 9.12 29.68 29.82
C LEU A 206 7.76 29.70 30.51
N PHE A 207 7.75 29.66 31.84
CA PHE A 207 6.51 29.57 32.62
C PHE A 207 5.72 30.87 32.59
N GLU A 208 6.39 32.03 32.53
CA GLU A 208 5.71 33.31 32.30
C GLU A 208 4.98 33.31 30.95
N SER A 209 5.63 32.80 29.90
CA SER A 209 5.03 32.68 28.58
C SER A 209 3.88 31.67 28.56
N LEU A 210 3.98 30.56 29.31
CA LEU A 210 2.90 29.58 29.43
C LEU A 210 1.70 30.13 30.22
N ASP A 211 1.92 30.99 31.21
CA ASP A 211 0.83 31.63 31.94
C ASP A 211 0.04 32.61 31.05
N GLU A 212 0.73 33.37 30.18
CA GLU A 212 0.06 34.19 29.15
C GLU A 212 -0.80 33.33 28.21
N ILE A 213 -0.27 32.20 27.74
CA ILE A 213 -1.00 31.27 26.88
C ILE A 213 -2.19 30.65 27.62
N ARG A 214 -2.06 30.34 28.91
CA ARG A 214 -3.17 29.83 29.74
C ARG A 214 -4.29 30.83 29.92
N GLU A 215 -3.95 32.11 30.09
CA GLU A 215 -4.95 33.17 30.13
C GLU A 215 -5.70 33.29 28.78
N GLU A 216 -4.99 33.13 27.66
CA GLU A 216 -5.59 33.06 26.33
C GLU A 216 -6.54 31.86 26.21
N MET A 217 -6.09 30.67 26.62
CA MET A 217 -6.90 29.44 26.64
C MET A 217 -8.15 29.57 27.51
N ALA A 218 -8.06 30.25 28.66
CA ALA A 218 -9.20 30.42 29.56
C ALA A 218 -10.28 31.37 28.98
N GLN A 219 -9.90 32.23 28.05
CA GLN A 219 -10.80 33.20 27.41
C GLN A 219 -11.41 32.68 26.10
N GLU A 220 -10.74 31.74 25.44
CA GLU A 220 -11.19 31.20 24.16
C GLU A 220 -12.27 30.12 24.37
N GLN A 221 -13.39 30.28 23.65
CA GLN A 221 -14.54 29.36 23.70
C GLN A 221 -14.62 28.52 22.42
N ASP A 222 -13.97 28.98 21.36
CA ASP A 222 -13.85 28.27 20.11
C ASP A 222 -12.88 27.10 20.29
N ARG A 223 -13.43 25.88 20.21
CA ARG A 223 -12.66 24.64 20.36
C ARG A 223 -11.51 24.57 19.36
N ASP A 224 -11.68 25.16 18.18
CA ASP A 224 -10.67 25.04 17.15
C ASP A 224 -9.46 25.92 17.41
N LYS A 225 -9.69 27.15 17.84
CA LYS A 225 -8.62 28.05 18.27
C LYS A 225 -7.92 27.56 19.53
N LEU A 226 -8.63 26.89 20.45
CA LEU A 226 -8.02 26.27 21.62
C LEU A 226 -6.94 25.24 21.25
N ILE A 227 -7.16 24.47 20.18
CA ILE A 227 -6.17 23.50 19.67
C ILE A 227 -4.92 24.24 19.18
N ASP A 228 -5.09 25.33 18.41
CA ASP A 228 -3.96 26.13 17.92
C ASP A 228 -3.17 26.77 19.06
N ILE A 229 -3.86 27.27 20.09
CA ILE A 229 -3.22 27.86 21.28
C ILE A 229 -2.43 26.80 22.05
N ARG A 230 -2.98 25.59 22.22
CA ARG A 230 -2.27 24.47 22.86
C ARG A 230 -1.05 24.01 22.09
N SER A 231 -1.16 23.91 20.77
CA SER A 231 -0.04 23.55 19.90
C SER A 231 1.13 24.53 20.06
N LYS A 232 0.85 25.85 20.13
CA LYS A 232 1.88 26.86 20.44
C LYS A 232 2.54 26.65 21.81
N ALA A 233 1.76 26.28 22.83
CA ALA A 233 2.30 26.00 24.17
C ALA A 233 3.23 24.78 24.14
N VAL A 234 2.81 23.71 23.46
CA VAL A 234 3.61 22.48 23.30
C VAL A 234 4.90 22.77 22.54
N ASP A 235 4.85 23.55 21.45
CA ASP A 235 6.04 23.91 20.68
C ASP A 235 7.03 24.75 21.50
N LEU A 236 6.53 25.67 22.33
CA LEU A 236 7.35 26.45 23.23
C LEU A 236 8.06 25.54 24.25
N ILE A 237 7.35 24.55 24.80
CA ILE A 237 7.93 23.56 25.70
C ILE A 237 8.99 22.73 24.97
N ARG A 238 8.67 22.20 23.78
CA ARG A 238 9.59 21.42 22.94
C ARG A 238 10.91 22.14 22.68
N GLN A 239 10.85 23.44 22.36
CA GLN A 239 12.02 24.27 22.12
C GLN A 239 12.87 24.50 23.37
N SER A 240 12.24 24.48 24.55
CA SER A 240 12.91 24.66 25.85
C SER A 240 13.44 23.37 26.46
N LEU A 241 12.98 22.21 25.98
CA LEU A 241 13.40 20.91 26.53
C LEU A 241 14.84 20.60 26.12
N PRO A 242 15.72 20.23 27.06
CA PRO A 242 17.08 19.83 26.73
C PRO A 242 17.09 18.54 25.89
N GLU A 243 18.23 18.24 25.25
CA GLU A 243 18.44 16.90 24.69
C GLU A 243 18.49 15.86 25.81
N LEU A 244 17.39 15.11 25.96
CA LEU A 244 17.28 14.03 26.93
C LEU A 244 17.86 12.74 26.33
N THR A 245 18.87 12.21 26.99
CA THR A 245 19.36 10.85 26.79
C THR A 245 18.56 9.89 27.67
N ASP A 246 18.57 8.60 27.34
CA ASP A 246 17.86 7.58 28.14
C ASP A 246 18.34 7.58 29.60
N GLU A 247 19.60 7.95 29.84
CA GLU A 247 20.21 8.00 31.16
C GLU A 247 19.76 9.20 32.02
N ASN A 248 19.43 10.35 31.40
CA ASN A 248 19.08 11.57 32.14
C ASN A 248 17.58 11.89 32.15
N ALA A 249 16.77 11.26 31.28
CA ALA A 249 15.34 11.54 31.15
C ALA A 249 14.57 11.33 32.46
N ALA A 250 14.79 10.21 33.14
CA ALA A 250 14.09 9.91 34.40
C ALA A 250 14.42 10.91 35.52
N ALA A 251 15.68 11.34 35.61
CA ALA A 251 16.12 12.34 36.58
C ALA A 251 15.49 13.71 36.28
N TYR A 252 15.49 14.11 35.00
CA TYR A 252 14.86 15.34 34.55
C TYR A 252 13.36 15.36 34.81
N ILE A 253 12.63 14.30 34.45
CA ILE A 253 11.18 14.16 34.68
C ILE A 253 10.86 14.33 36.16
N LYS A 254 11.60 13.62 37.02
CA LYS A 254 11.41 13.69 38.47
C LYS A 254 11.64 15.11 38.99
N GLU A 255 12.75 15.73 38.61
CA GLU A 255 13.10 17.08 39.07
C GLU A 255 12.11 18.14 38.55
N PHE A 256 11.67 18.01 37.30
CA PHE A 256 10.63 18.87 36.73
C PHE A 256 9.33 18.75 37.52
N ASN A 257 8.85 17.54 37.78
CA ASN A 257 7.60 17.31 38.51
C ASN A 257 7.66 17.79 39.96
N GLU A 258 8.82 17.67 40.63
CA GLU A 258 9.00 18.16 42.00
C GLU A 258 8.98 19.69 42.09
N LYS A 259 9.54 20.39 41.09
CA LYS A 259 9.66 21.86 41.13
C LYS A 259 8.53 22.59 40.41
N ASN A 260 7.89 21.94 39.44
CA ASN A 260 6.92 22.53 38.53
C ASN A 260 5.61 21.72 38.49
N ALA A 261 5.18 21.16 39.63
CA ALA A 261 3.94 20.39 39.72
C ALA A 261 2.73 21.20 39.19
N GLY A 262 2.01 20.66 38.21
CA GLY A 262 0.87 21.32 37.57
C GLY A 262 1.23 22.48 36.63
N ALA A 263 2.52 22.72 36.37
CA ALA A 263 2.96 23.79 35.48
C ALA A 263 2.54 23.57 34.01
N LEU A 264 2.09 22.36 33.65
CA LEU A 264 1.56 22.05 32.33
C LEU A 264 0.05 21.72 32.34
N GLN A 265 -0.67 22.06 33.42
CA GLN A 265 -2.12 21.93 33.46
C GLN A 265 -2.78 22.68 32.27
N GLY A 266 -3.74 22.03 31.62
CA GLY A 266 -4.38 22.45 30.37
C GLY A 266 -3.78 21.83 29.10
N LEU A 267 -2.61 21.20 29.21
CA LEU A 267 -1.87 20.52 28.13
C LEU A 267 -1.85 18.99 28.30
N GLU A 268 -2.75 18.43 29.10
CA GLU A 268 -2.80 17.00 29.39
C GLU A 268 -2.87 16.16 28.10
N LEU A 269 -2.15 15.03 28.09
CA LEU A 269 -1.95 14.12 26.96
C LEU A 269 -1.15 14.67 25.78
N SER A 270 -0.58 15.88 25.88
CA SER A 270 0.31 16.40 24.84
C SER A 270 1.57 15.56 24.73
N LEU A 271 1.94 15.19 23.50
CA LEU A 271 3.24 14.59 23.21
C LEU A 271 4.31 15.69 23.21
N LEU A 272 5.32 15.57 24.04
CA LEU A 272 6.44 16.52 24.04
C LEU A 272 7.61 16.00 23.21
N ARG A 273 7.88 14.69 23.26
CA ARG A 273 9.00 14.09 22.52
C ARG A 273 8.78 12.59 22.31
N GLY A 274 9.16 12.07 21.14
CA GLY A 274 9.27 10.64 20.88
C GLY A 274 10.72 10.22 20.58
N ARG A 275 11.18 9.10 21.14
CA ARG A 275 12.50 8.50 20.86
C ARG A 275 12.43 6.99 20.93
N GLY A 276 12.71 6.30 19.82
CA GLY A 276 12.51 4.85 19.76
C GLY A 276 11.08 4.51 20.20
N ASP A 277 10.94 3.57 21.14
CA ASP A 277 9.65 3.15 21.70
C ASP A 277 9.17 4.03 22.87
N ARG A 278 9.90 5.08 23.26
CA ARG A 278 9.57 5.92 24.42
C ARG A 278 8.96 7.25 24.01
N LEU A 279 7.86 7.62 24.67
CA LEU A 279 7.14 8.88 24.48
C LEU A 279 7.09 9.66 25.78
N LEU A 280 7.59 10.90 25.76
CA LEU A 280 7.46 11.86 26.84
C LEU A 280 6.18 12.67 26.65
N ILE A 281 5.26 12.57 27.61
CA ILE A 281 3.93 13.18 27.56
C ILE A 281 3.65 14.04 28.79
N VAL A 282 2.62 14.87 28.68
CA VAL A 282 2.02 15.54 29.84
C VAL A 282 0.93 14.64 30.44
N ASP A 283 1.05 14.32 31.72
CA ASP A 283 0.08 13.47 32.44
C ASP A 283 -1.18 14.23 32.88
N GLU A 284 -2.13 13.51 33.49
CA GLU A 284 -3.40 14.07 33.97
C GLU A 284 -3.28 15.10 35.10
N SER A 285 -2.10 15.19 35.74
CA SER A 285 -1.79 16.17 36.78
C SER A 285 -1.11 17.43 36.23
N GLY A 286 -0.84 17.48 34.92
CA GLY A 286 -0.02 18.53 34.30
C GLY A 286 1.47 18.38 34.62
N GLY A 287 1.91 17.16 34.95
CA GLY A 287 3.31 16.77 35.10
C GLY A 287 3.84 16.07 33.84
N LEU A 288 5.10 15.67 33.87
CA LEU A 288 5.74 14.87 32.82
C LEU A 288 5.69 13.39 33.17
N ARG A 289 5.35 12.56 32.18
CA ARG A 289 5.40 11.10 32.27
C ARG A 289 6.01 10.52 31.01
N GLU A 290 6.85 9.50 31.15
CA GLU A 290 7.30 8.68 30.03
C GLU A 290 6.40 7.44 29.91
N ILE A 291 6.00 7.11 28.69
CA ILE A 291 5.32 5.85 28.36
C ILE A 291 6.14 5.10 27.30
N GLU A 292 6.09 3.78 27.34
CA GLU A 292 6.73 2.90 26.35
C GLU A 292 5.65 2.32 25.44
N VAL A 293 5.83 2.46 24.14
CA VAL A 293 4.91 2.01 23.10
C VAL A 293 5.70 1.17 22.11
N SER A 294 5.37 -0.11 22.03
CA SER A 294 5.86 -1.06 21.05
C SER A 294 4.70 -1.61 20.24
N LYS A 295 5.03 -2.40 19.22
CA LYS A 295 4.05 -3.19 18.48
C LYS A 295 3.17 -4.03 19.42
N GLU A 296 3.72 -4.62 20.47
CA GLU A 296 3.03 -5.55 21.37
C GLU A 296 2.01 -4.85 22.28
N ASN A 297 2.32 -3.65 22.77
CA ASN A 297 1.49 -2.96 23.74
C ASN A 297 0.71 -1.75 23.17
N SER A 298 0.90 -1.41 21.88
CA SER A 298 0.28 -0.24 21.25
C SER A 298 -1.24 -0.13 21.48
N GLY A 299 -1.98 -1.24 21.46
CA GLY A 299 -3.42 -1.24 21.75
C GLY A 299 -3.76 -0.89 23.19
N GLU A 300 -2.99 -1.37 24.16
CA GLU A 300 -3.18 -1.04 25.58
C GLU A 300 -2.83 0.43 25.85
N ALA A 301 -1.71 0.91 25.28
CA ALA A 301 -1.29 2.30 25.37
C ALA A 301 -2.34 3.25 24.76
N LEU A 302 -2.89 2.90 23.59
CA LEU A 302 -3.96 3.68 22.97
C LEU A 302 -5.22 3.71 23.83
N GLN A 303 -5.61 2.57 24.41
CA GLN A 303 -6.79 2.49 25.27
C GLN A 303 -6.64 3.35 26.53
N GLU A 304 -5.46 3.34 27.18
CA GLU A 304 -5.15 4.23 28.31
C GLU A 304 -5.33 5.71 27.92
N VAL A 305 -4.80 6.12 26.76
CA VAL A 305 -4.93 7.49 26.26
C VAL A 305 -6.40 7.84 25.98
N LYS A 306 -7.19 6.93 25.40
CA LYS A 306 -8.62 7.14 25.13
C LYS A 306 -9.42 7.33 26.42
N GLU A 307 -9.16 6.50 27.43
CA GLU A 307 -9.83 6.59 28.74
C GLU A 307 -9.49 7.88 29.48
N LEU A 308 -8.23 8.30 29.45
CA LEU A 308 -7.80 9.57 30.06
C LEU A 308 -8.43 10.77 29.33
N ASP A 309 -8.47 10.73 28.00
CA ASP A 309 -9.08 11.81 27.21
C ASP A 309 -10.59 11.93 27.49
N GLU A 310 -11.28 10.81 27.68
CA GLU A 310 -12.67 10.78 28.13
C GLU A 310 -12.87 11.33 29.54
N GLN A 311 -11.99 10.98 30.48
CA GLN A 311 -11.99 11.54 31.84
C GLN A 311 -11.77 13.05 31.85
N LEU A 312 -11.01 13.56 30.89
CA LEU A 312 -10.79 14.99 30.65
C LEU A 312 -11.92 15.65 29.86
N GLU A 313 -13.08 14.99 29.73
CA GLU A 313 -14.24 15.48 28.98
C GLU A 313 -13.92 15.82 27.51
N ARG A 314 -13.02 15.06 26.88
CA ARG A 314 -12.53 15.27 25.49
C ARG A 314 -11.84 16.62 25.30
N ARG A 315 -11.29 17.16 26.38
CA ARG A 315 -10.44 18.35 26.38
C ARG A 315 -8.96 17.99 26.37
N GLY A 316 -8.56 16.72 26.30
CA GLY A 316 -7.14 16.37 26.16
C GLY A 316 -6.55 16.85 24.83
N ASN A 317 -5.21 16.96 24.77
CA ASN A 317 -4.46 17.24 23.54
C ASN A 317 -3.81 15.94 23.02
N SER A 318 -4.64 14.91 22.82
CA SER A 318 -4.17 13.53 22.62
C SER A 318 -3.85 13.19 21.15
N TYR A 319 -4.06 14.10 20.20
CA TYR A 319 -3.95 13.81 18.76
C TYR A 319 -2.57 13.32 18.35
N GLU A 320 -1.52 14.11 18.62
CA GLU A 320 -0.13 13.74 18.29
C GLU A 320 0.31 12.47 19.02
N LEU A 321 -0.17 12.25 20.25
CA LEU A 321 0.12 11.04 21.01
C LEU A 321 -0.53 9.80 20.36
N ARG A 322 -1.81 9.89 19.98
CA ARG A 322 -2.53 8.82 19.27
C ARG A 322 -1.88 8.51 17.92
N HIS A 323 -1.47 9.54 17.19
CA HIS A 323 -0.72 9.44 15.94
C HIS A 323 0.57 8.62 16.14
N GLU A 324 1.33 8.98 17.17
CA GLU A 324 2.63 8.38 17.44
C GLU A 324 2.53 6.93 17.98
N ILE A 325 1.39 6.58 18.60
CA ILE A 325 1.02 5.20 18.96
C ILE A 325 0.61 4.39 17.72
N LEU A 326 -0.25 4.94 16.86
CA LEU A 326 -0.66 4.31 15.61
C LEU A 326 0.57 3.95 14.77
N ARG A 327 1.52 4.87 14.69
CA ARG A 327 2.78 4.74 13.97
C ARG A 327 3.61 3.53 14.46
N ARG A 328 3.80 3.40 15.78
CA ARG A 328 4.54 2.28 16.40
C ARG A 328 3.80 0.95 16.44
N SER A 329 2.52 0.94 16.11
CA SER A 329 1.75 -0.31 16.07
C SER A 329 2.16 -1.26 14.95
N GLU A 330 2.94 -0.79 13.95
CA GLU A 330 3.36 -1.55 12.78
C GLU A 330 2.20 -2.29 12.09
N GLY A 331 1.09 -1.59 11.89
CA GLY A 331 -0.10 -2.13 11.23
C GLY A 331 -1.09 -2.87 12.13
N LYS A 332 -0.81 -3.00 13.44
CA LYS A 332 -1.76 -3.62 14.37
C LYS A 332 -2.97 -2.75 14.71
N LEU A 333 -2.80 -1.44 14.70
CA LEU A 333 -3.89 -0.48 14.90
C LEU A 333 -4.23 0.18 13.57
N THR A 334 -5.52 0.42 13.34
CA THR A 334 -6.03 1.20 12.23
C THR A 334 -6.15 2.68 12.60
N SER A 335 -6.34 3.55 11.62
CA SER A 335 -6.50 4.99 11.88
C SER A 335 -7.81 5.29 12.63
N HIS A 336 -8.87 4.51 12.40
CA HIS A 336 -10.11 4.70 13.16
C HIS A 336 -9.98 4.21 14.61
N ASP A 337 -9.17 3.18 14.90
CA ASP A 337 -8.84 2.81 16.28
C ASP A 337 -8.26 4.02 17.02
N ALA A 338 -7.25 4.64 16.40
CA ALA A 338 -6.45 5.71 16.96
C ALA A 338 -7.25 7.00 17.17
N TYR A 339 -8.04 7.40 16.18
CA TYR A 339 -8.61 8.75 16.13
C TYR A 339 -10.08 8.85 16.52
N THR A 340 -10.73 7.76 16.89
CA THR A 340 -12.08 7.79 17.46
C THR A 340 -12.08 7.92 18.98
N TYR A 341 -13.19 8.41 19.54
CA TYR A 341 -13.55 8.33 20.95
C TYR A 341 -14.29 7.03 21.25
N GLY A 342 -14.19 6.51 22.48
CA GLY A 342 -14.91 5.29 22.88
C GLY A 342 -14.35 4.00 22.30
N THR A 343 -14.98 2.89 22.69
CA THR A 343 -14.72 1.56 22.14
C THR A 343 -15.56 1.33 20.90
N GLU A 344 -14.96 0.69 19.90
CA GLU A 344 -15.63 0.29 18.67
C GLU A 344 -16.87 -0.59 18.96
N PRO A 345 -18.00 -0.39 18.25
CA PRO A 345 -19.14 -1.29 18.36
C PRO A 345 -18.81 -2.70 17.82
N VAL A 346 -19.40 -3.73 18.43
CA VAL A 346 -19.08 -5.15 18.12
C VAL A 346 -19.67 -5.62 16.78
N ALA A 347 -20.59 -4.86 16.17
CA ALA A 347 -21.28 -5.26 14.93
C ALA A 347 -20.98 -4.30 13.75
N ASP A 348 -20.69 -4.87 12.57
CA ASP A 348 -20.29 -4.11 11.36
C ASP A 348 -21.25 -2.98 10.97
N LYS A 349 -22.57 -3.19 11.08
CA LYS A 349 -23.56 -2.14 10.74
C LYS A 349 -23.53 -0.96 11.71
N ASP A 350 -23.14 -1.23 12.95
CA ASP A 350 -22.99 -0.21 13.97
C ASP A 350 -21.66 0.53 13.79
N LEU A 351 -20.65 -0.12 13.20
CA LEU A 351 -19.36 0.49 12.86
C LEU A 351 -19.52 1.59 11.80
N ASP A 352 -20.18 1.33 10.68
CA ASP A 352 -20.38 2.34 9.64
C ASP A 352 -21.10 3.59 10.19
N ALA A 353 -22.16 3.39 10.96
CA ALA A 353 -22.90 4.50 11.59
C ALA A 353 -22.05 5.25 12.63
N PHE A 354 -21.21 4.54 13.38
CA PHE A 354 -20.29 5.14 14.34
C PHE A 354 -19.20 5.96 13.66
N LEU A 355 -18.59 5.46 12.58
CA LEU A 355 -17.56 6.17 11.82
C LEU A 355 -18.14 7.35 11.02
N ASP A 356 -19.39 7.24 10.54
CA ASP A 356 -20.06 8.30 9.81
C ASP A 356 -20.49 9.48 10.74
N ASP A 357 -20.49 9.29 12.07
CA ASP A 357 -20.73 10.36 13.06
C ASP A 357 -19.46 11.19 13.30
N PRO A 358 -19.42 12.49 12.89
CA PRO A 358 -18.26 13.34 13.10
C PRO A 358 -17.87 13.53 14.58
N GLU A 359 -18.80 13.35 15.52
CA GLU A 359 -18.53 13.48 16.96
C GLU A 359 -17.88 12.23 17.58
N SER A 360 -17.78 11.15 16.81
CA SER A 360 -16.97 9.98 17.15
C SER A 360 -15.48 10.24 16.96
N TRP A 361 -15.07 11.27 16.22
CA TRP A 361 -13.67 11.53 15.88
C TRP A 361 -13.06 12.67 16.73
N VAL A 362 -11.75 12.59 16.98
CA VAL A 362 -11.00 13.71 17.55
C VAL A 362 -11.03 14.93 16.61
N PRO A 363 -11.11 16.18 17.12
CA PRO A 363 -11.37 17.36 16.32
C PRO A 363 -10.39 17.60 15.18
N GLU A 364 -9.10 17.37 15.42
CA GLU A 364 -8.03 17.52 14.45
C GLU A 364 -8.26 16.59 13.26
N ARG A 365 -8.64 15.33 13.54
CA ARG A 365 -8.94 14.35 12.50
C ARG A 365 -10.20 14.70 11.72
N ARG A 366 -11.23 15.18 12.41
CA ARG A 366 -12.45 15.69 11.79
C ARG A 366 -12.19 16.86 10.85
N ARG A 367 -11.28 17.79 11.19
CA ARG A 367 -10.90 18.89 10.27
C ARG A 367 -10.21 18.35 9.02
N LEU A 368 -9.31 17.38 9.18
CA LEU A 368 -8.68 16.72 8.03
C LEU A 368 -9.74 16.05 7.15
N HIS A 369 -10.71 15.35 7.74
CA HIS A 369 -11.83 14.75 7.00
C HIS A 369 -12.61 15.78 6.21
N GLU A 370 -13.01 16.88 6.84
CA GLU A 370 -13.74 17.96 6.18
C GLU A 370 -12.92 18.53 5.02
N GLN A 371 -11.62 18.79 5.23
CA GLN A 371 -10.72 19.27 4.18
C GLN A 371 -10.65 18.31 3.00
N ILE A 372 -10.47 17.01 3.25
CA ILE A 372 -10.42 15.99 2.18
C ILE A 372 -11.78 15.93 1.47
N VAL A 373 -12.89 15.89 2.22
CA VAL A 373 -14.24 15.83 1.64
C VAL A 373 -14.54 17.06 0.80
N GLU A 374 -14.23 18.27 1.24
CA GLU A 374 -14.43 19.51 0.47
C GLU A 374 -13.62 19.49 -0.84
N GLN A 375 -12.34 19.11 -0.78
CA GLN A 375 -11.48 19.01 -1.96
C GLN A 375 -12.01 17.99 -2.96
N GLU A 376 -12.43 16.82 -2.48
CA GLU A 376 -12.90 15.72 -3.34
C GLU A 376 -14.31 15.97 -3.87
N VAL A 377 -15.17 16.64 -3.10
CA VAL A 377 -16.46 17.16 -3.60
C VAL A 377 -16.24 18.14 -4.72
N GLN A 378 -15.30 19.09 -4.59
CA GLN A 378 -15.01 20.02 -5.67
C GLN A 378 -14.52 19.29 -6.93
N LYS A 379 -13.61 18.31 -6.79
CA LYS A 379 -13.17 17.48 -7.92
C LYS A 379 -14.31 16.71 -8.56
N ALA A 380 -15.22 16.16 -7.76
CA ALA A 380 -16.40 15.45 -8.24
C ALA A 380 -17.39 16.38 -8.98
N LEU A 381 -17.54 17.63 -8.53
CA LEU A 381 -18.32 18.65 -9.24
C LEU A 381 -17.63 19.08 -10.54
N ASP A 382 -16.32 19.29 -10.53
CA ASP A 382 -15.54 19.59 -11.74
C ASP A 382 -15.63 18.43 -12.74
N LEU A 383 -15.64 17.18 -12.25
CA LEU A 383 -15.90 16.00 -13.05
C LEU A 383 -17.32 16.03 -13.61
N SER A 384 -18.32 16.30 -12.78
CA SER A 384 -19.74 16.40 -13.20
C SER A 384 -19.92 17.38 -14.35
N ASP A 385 -19.26 18.55 -14.28
CA ASP A 385 -19.33 19.59 -15.30
C ASP A 385 -18.73 19.14 -16.65
N ARG A 386 -17.78 18.19 -16.63
CA ARG A 386 -17.24 17.57 -17.86
C ARG A 386 -18.19 16.54 -18.47
N MET A 387 -19.10 15.98 -17.68
CA MET A 387 -20.02 14.93 -18.14
C MET A 387 -21.16 15.54 -18.97
N GLU A 388 -21.43 14.96 -20.14
CA GLU A 388 -22.51 15.42 -21.03
C GLU A 388 -23.90 14.92 -20.60
N SER A 389 -23.97 14.01 -19.62
CA SER A 389 -25.23 13.54 -19.03
C SER A 389 -25.34 14.09 -17.60
N PRO A 390 -26.07 15.20 -17.37
CA PRO A 390 -26.31 15.71 -16.03
C PRO A 390 -27.20 14.74 -15.23
N ASN A 391 -27.21 14.91 -13.91
CA ASN A 391 -28.06 14.16 -13.00
C ASN A 391 -27.97 12.63 -13.16
N SER A 392 -26.75 12.10 -13.33
CA SER A 392 -26.50 10.67 -13.56
C SER A 392 -25.50 10.10 -12.55
N VAL A 393 -25.73 8.86 -12.12
CA VAL A 393 -24.75 8.02 -11.43
C VAL A 393 -24.08 7.14 -12.47
N PHE A 394 -22.78 7.30 -12.66
CA PHE A 394 -21.97 6.41 -13.48
C PHE A 394 -21.27 5.42 -12.56
N ALA A 395 -21.48 4.13 -12.77
CA ALA A 395 -20.88 3.09 -11.95
C ALA A 395 -19.90 2.27 -12.79
N LEU A 396 -18.64 2.23 -12.35
CA LEU A 396 -17.58 1.43 -12.94
C LEU A 396 -17.46 0.15 -12.13
N ARG A 397 -17.99 -0.94 -12.69
CA ARG A 397 -17.93 -2.28 -12.10
C ARG A 397 -16.79 -3.06 -12.74
N GLY A 398 -16.06 -3.81 -11.94
CA GLY A 398 -14.97 -4.65 -12.44
C GLY A 398 -13.97 -5.01 -11.35
N ASN A 399 -13.27 -6.12 -11.54
CA ASN A 399 -12.33 -6.62 -10.54
C ASN A 399 -11.17 -5.64 -10.35
N THR A 400 -10.35 -5.88 -9.32
CA THR A 400 -9.07 -5.16 -9.23
C THR A 400 -8.23 -5.47 -10.46
N ALA A 401 -7.64 -4.42 -11.03
CA ALA A 401 -6.78 -4.52 -12.20
C ALA A 401 -7.43 -5.14 -13.47
N SER A 402 -8.76 -5.13 -13.58
CA SER A 402 -9.47 -5.61 -14.78
C SER A 402 -9.40 -4.66 -15.98
N GLY A 403 -8.73 -3.50 -15.85
CA GLY A 403 -8.64 -2.49 -16.91
C GLY A 403 -9.80 -1.48 -16.93
N LYS A 404 -10.48 -1.23 -15.80
CA LYS A 404 -11.56 -0.23 -15.69
C LYS A 404 -11.20 1.12 -16.32
N THR A 405 -10.05 1.70 -15.95
CA THR A 405 -9.59 3.00 -16.45
C THR A 405 -9.31 2.99 -17.96
N THR A 406 -8.79 1.88 -18.50
CA THR A 406 -8.55 1.72 -19.94
C THR A 406 -9.87 1.71 -20.71
N ASN A 407 -10.83 0.91 -20.26
CA ASN A 407 -12.16 0.82 -20.89
C ASN A 407 -12.93 2.14 -20.78
N LEU A 408 -12.78 2.86 -19.66
CA LEU A 408 -13.38 4.16 -19.47
C LEU A 408 -12.90 5.20 -20.50
N LYS A 409 -11.61 5.18 -20.86
CA LYS A 409 -11.01 6.11 -21.84
C LYS A 409 -11.59 5.95 -23.24
N GLU A 410 -11.91 4.72 -23.63
CA GLU A 410 -12.40 4.42 -24.99
C GLU A 410 -13.93 4.53 -25.11
N HIS A 411 -14.66 4.47 -24.00
CA HIS A 411 -16.12 4.51 -24.04
C HIS A 411 -16.65 5.92 -24.38
N PRO A 412 -17.55 6.08 -25.38
CA PRO A 412 -18.05 7.40 -25.79
C PRO A 412 -18.65 8.26 -24.66
N LEU A 413 -19.49 7.66 -23.81
CA LEU A 413 -20.09 8.34 -22.65
C LEU A 413 -19.14 8.53 -21.46
N PHE A 414 -18.28 7.56 -21.14
CA PHE A 414 -17.46 7.61 -19.92
C PHE A 414 -16.11 8.30 -20.12
N SER A 415 -15.60 8.40 -21.35
CA SER A 415 -14.32 9.05 -21.67
C SER A 415 -14.23 10.50 -21.19
N LYS A 416 -15.36 11.19 -21.12
CA LYS A 416 -15.47 12.58 -20.61
C LYS A 416 -15.13 12.73 -19.13
N ALA A 417 -15.18 11.62 -18.37
CA ALA A 417 -14.78 11.61 -16.98
C ALA A 417 -13.26 11.84 -16.80
N ILE A 418 -12.46 11.46 -17.81
CA ILE A 418 -11.01 11.59 -17.77
C ILE A 418 -10.63 13.07 -17.77
N ASN A 419 -9.88 13.47 -16.75
CA ASN A 419 -9.21 14.74 -16.74
C ASN A 419 -8.10 14.71 -17.82
N PRO A 420 -8.13 15.61 -18.81
CA PRO A 420 -7.15 15.64 -19.90
C PRO A 420 -5.72 15.97 -19.42
N GLU A 421 -5.57 16.61 -18.26
CA GLU A 421 -4.26 16.96 -17.71
C GLU A 421 -3.58 15.77 -17.01
N THR A 422 -4.36 14.96 -16.29
CA THR A 422 -3.83 13.85 -15.49
C THR A 422 -4.01 12.49 -16.15
N GLY A 423 -4.91 12.38 -17.13
CA GLY A 423 -5.27 11.11 -17.79
C GLY A 423 -6.06 10.15 -16.90
N ASN A 424 -6.61 10.62 -15.77
CA ASN A 424 -7.35 9.84 -14.78
C ASN A 424 -8.75 10.43 -14.54
N PRO A 425 -9.71 9.64 -14.02
CA PRO A 425 -11.04 10.14 -13.68
C PRO A 425 -11.04 10.89 -12.35
N ASP A 426 -10.30 12.01 -12.26
CA ASP A 426 -10.18 12.80 -11.04
C ASP A 426 -11.56 13.31 -10.58
N GLY A 427 -11.92 13.01 -9.33
CA GLY A 427 -13.25 13.24 -8.78
C GLY A 427 -14.17 12.01 -8.76
N ALA A 428 -13.71 10.86 -9.28
CA ALA A 428 -14.41 9.59 -9.10
C ALA A 428 -14.39 9.16 -7.62
N ILE A 429 -15.53 8.70 -7.13
CA ILE A 429 -15.72 8.31 -5.74
C ILE A 429 -15.18 6.88 -5.56
N ASN A 430 -13.98 6.80 -5.00
CA ASN A 430 -13.27 5.55 -4.72
C ASN A 430 -12.53 5.66 -3.37
N PRO A 431 -12.76 4.74 -2.40
CA PRO A 431 -12.09 4.77 -1.10
C PRO A 431 -10.56 4.82 -1.20
N ASP A 432 -9.96 4.21 -2.24
CA ASP A 432 -8.50 4.21 -2.43
C ASP A 432 -7.93 5.60 -2.71
N THR A 433 -8.72 6.50 -3.31
CA THR A 433 -8.30 7.88 -3.61
C THR A 433 -8.01 8.68 -2.33
N TYR A 434 -8.79 8.43 -1.28
CA TYR A 434 -8.67 9.18 -0.03
C TYR A 434 -7.55 8.67 0.87
N LYS A 435 -7.10 7.42 0.67
CA LYS A 435 -6.01 6.83 1.45
C LYS A 435 -4.71 7.62 1.31
N GLU A 436 -4.42 8.19 0.14
CA GLU A 436 -3.23 9.02 -0.06
C GLU A 436 -3.28 10.29 0.80
N GLY A 437 -4.43 10.97 0.86
CA GLY A 437 -4.63 12.15 1.70
C GLY A 437 -4.52 11.82 3.19
N LEU A 438 -5.12 10.71 3.62
CA LEU A 438 -5.01 10.22 5.00
C LEU A 438 -3.55 9.89 5.35
N LYS A 439 -2.86 9.09 4.53
CA LYS A 439 -1.45 8.72 4.75
C LYS A 439 -0.51 9.92 4.74
N SER A 440 -0.75 10.88 3.87
CA SER A 440 0.06 12.10 3.79
C SER A 440 -0.07 12.94 5.06
N ALA A 441 -1.24 12.95 5.70
CA ALA A 441 -1.44 13.59 6.99
C ALA A 441 -0.75 12.86 8.15
N GLU A 442 -0.45 11.56 7.99
CA GLU A 442 0.34 10.76 8.94
C GLU A 442 1.85 10.84 8.68
N SER A 443 2.26 11.44 7.55
CA SER A 443 3.66 11.50 7.18
C SER A 443 4.29 12.72 7.83
N ASP A 444 4.88 12.54 9.01
CA ASP A 444 5.72 13.57 9.61
C ASP A 444 7.00 13.74 8.77
N ARG A 445 7.57 14.95 8.70
CA ARG A 445 8.76 15.21 7.85
C ARG A 445 9.96 14.32 8.21
N ASP A 446 10.02 13.86 9.46
CA ASP A 446 11.20 13.22 10.05
C ASP A 446 11.00 11.73 10.40
N SER A 447 9.78 11.17 10.33
CA SER A 447 9.52 9.80 10.78
C SER A 447 8.74 8.96 9.77
N TRP A 448 9.31 7.78 9.44
CA TRP A 448 9.01 6.99 8.24
C TRP A 448 8.19 5.72 8.49
N GLN A 449 7.56 5.60 9.66
CA GLN A 449 6.58 4.53 9.86
C GLN A 449 5.26 5.01 9.25
N ASN A 450 5.09 4.76 7.95
CA ASN A 450 3.88 5.16 7.24
C ASN A 450 2.71 4.28 7.67
N VAL A 451 1.59 4.92 7.97
CA VAL A 451 0.31 4.23 8.08
C VAL A 451 0.01 3.55 6.73
N THR A 452 -0.37 2.26 6.76
CA THR A 452 -0.58 1.45 5.56
C THR A 452 -1.96 1.71 4.94
N HIS A 453 -2.17 1.29 3.67
CA HIS A 453 -3.50 1.32 3.04
C HIS A 453 -4.54 0.51 3.81
N TYR A 454 -4.10 -0.53 4.52
CA TYR A 454 -4.95 -1.34 5.39
C TYR A 454 -5.39 -0.53 6.61
N GLN A 455 -4.46 0.13 7.29
CA GLN A 455 -4.76 0.94 8.47
C GLN A 455 -5.72 2.09 8.17
N THR A 456 -5.70 2.67 6.96
CA THR A 456 -6.63 3.72 6.54
C THR A 456 -7.86 3.20 5.78
N HIS A 457 -8.10 1.89 5.72
CA HIS A 457 -9.13 1.34 4.82
C HIS A 457 -10.54 1.78 5.19
N GLU A 458 -10.96 1.54 6.43
CA GLU A 458 -12.32 1.87 6.90
C GLU A 458 -12.56 3.38 6.93
N GLU A 459 -11.55 4.15 7.32
CA GLU A 459 -11.60 5.61 7.28
C GLU A 459 -11.74 6.13 5.83
N GLY A 460 -11.02 5.55 4.87
CA GLY A 460 -11.20 5.85 3.44
C GLY A 460 -12.59 5.46 2.93
N SER A 461 -13.17 4.36 3.42
CA SER A 461 -14.56 3.96 3.11
C SER A 461 -15.58 4.95 3.66
N MET A 462 -15.39 5.44 4.89
CA MET A 462 -16.19 6.52 5.48
C MET A 462 -16.11 7.79 4.64
N LEU A 463 -14.91 8.25 4.27
CA LEU A 463 -14.74 9.43 3.41
C LEU A 463 -15.42 9.25 2.04
N SER A 464 -15.37 8.05 1.47
CA SER A 464 -16.10 7.72 0.24
C SER A 464 -17.60 7.91 0.39
N ARG A 465 -18.19 7.53 1.53
CA ARG A 465 -19.62 7.74 1.80
C ARG A 465 -19.93 9.22 2.01
N ALA A 466 -19.11 9.94 2.76
CA ALA A 466 -19.28 11.37 3.01
C ALA A 466 -19.28 12.19 1.70
N VAL A 467 -18.32 11.93 0.80
CA VAL A 467 -18.27 12.56 -0.54
C VAL A 467 -19.51 12.18 -1.36
N SER A 468 -19.85 10.88 -1.40
CA SER A 468 -21.04 10.40 -2.12
C SER A 468 -22.32 11.09 -1.65
N ASN A 469 -22.54 11.19 -0.35
CA ASN A 469 -23.72 11.81 0.23
C ASN A 469 -23.83 13.31 -0.12
N ARG A 470 -22.70 14.04 -0.19
CA ARG A 470 -22.70 15.46 -0.58
C ARG A 470 -23.08 15.66 -2.05
N ILE A 471 -22.52 14.84 -2.93
CA ILE A 471 -22.82 14.93 -4.37
C ILE A 471 -24.23 14.40 -4.69
N GLU A 472 -24.69 13.38 -3.97
CA GLU A 472 -26.07 12.85 -4.09
C GLU A 472 -27.11 13.96 -3.91
N ASN A 473 -26.91 14.81 -2.90
CA ASN A 473 -27.80 15.91 -2.55
C ASN A 473 -27.57 17.19 -3.39
N THR A 474 -26.63 17.18 -4.32
CA THR A 474 -26.38 18.31 -5.22
C THR A 474 -27.25 18.17 -6.48
N ALA A 475 -28.11 19.16 -6.69
CA ALA A 475 -29.02 19.19 -7.84
C ALA A 475 -28.23 19.19 -9.16
N GLU A 476 -28.69 18.41 -10.14
CA GLU A 476 -28.10 18.29 -11.49
C GLU A 476 -26.68 17.70 -11.55
N ALA A 477 -25.99 17.55 -10.42
CA ALA A 477 -24.66 16.94 -10.38
C ALA A 477 -24.71 15.46 -10.78
N SER A 478 -23.74 15.05 -11.59
CA SER A 478 -23.44 13.65 -11.88
C SER A 478 -22.29 13.18 -11.00
N MET A 479 -22.21 11.87 -10.79
CA MET A 479 -21.13 11.27 -9.99
C MET A 479 -20.63 9.99 -10.63
N ILE A 480 -19.38 9.64 -10.33
CA ILE A 480 -18.80 8.35 -10.72
C ILE A 480 -18.49 7.55 -9.49
N ILE A 481 -19.01 6.33 -9.40
CA ILE A 481 -18.67 5.34 -8.38
C ILE A 481 -17.69 4.34 -9.00
N ASP A 482 -16.43 4.41 -8.60
CA ASP A 482 -15.38 3.47 -9.03
C ASP A 482 -15.11 2.46 -7.91
N LYS A 483 -15.80 1.33 -7.97
CA LYS A 483 -15.74 0.26 -6.96
C LYS A 483 -15.82 -1.11 -7.64
N ARG A 484 -15.50 -2.18 -6.91
CA ARG A 484 -15.64 -3.54 -7.47
C ARG A 484 -17.08 -3.90 -7.82
N LEU A 485 -18.03 -3.48 -6.96
CA LEU A 485 -19.47 -3.74 -7.11
C LEU A 485 -19.78 -5.22 -7.37
N ASN A 486 -19.09 -6.11 -6.63
CA ASN A 486 -19.11 -7.54 -6.86
C ASN A 486 -20.28 -8.26 -6.15
N LYS A 487 -20.85 -7.69 -5.07
CA LYS A 487 -21.98 -8.30 -4.36
C LYS A 487 -23.31 -7.76 -4.88
N ALA A 488 -24.35 -8.59 -4.91
CA ALA A 488 -25.72 -8.16 -5.28
C ALA A 488 -26.21 -6.95 -4.45
N LYS A 489 -25.87 -6.91 -3.15
CA LYS A 489 -26.19 -5.77 -2.27
C LYS A 489 -25.66 -4.44 -2.82
N ASN A 490 -24.44 -4.42 -3.37
CA ASN A 490 -23.84 -3.17 -3.87
C ASN A 490 -24.55 -2.63 -5.12
N VAL A 491 -25.06 -3.54 -5.96
CA VAL A 491 -25.87 -3.15 -7.12
C VAL A 491 -27.21 -2.58 -6.66
N ASN A 492 -27.86 -3.22 -5.67
CA ASN A 492 -29.11 -2.71 -5.10
C ASN A 492 -28.92 -1.32 -4.48
N GLU A 493 -27.85 -1.12 -3.71
CA GLU A 493 -27.51 0.18 -3.13
C GLU A 493 -27.35 1.27 -4.20
N LEU A 494 -26.79 0.96 -5.38
CA LEU A 494 -26.69 1.91 -6.49
C LEU A 494 -28.04 2.22 -7.13
N VAL A 495 -28.91 1.22 -7.27
CA VAL A 495 -30.28 1.42 -7.78
C VAL A 495 -31.06 2.28 -6.80
N GLU A 496 -31.04 1.95 -5.51
CA GLU A 496 -31.69 2.72 -4.45
C GLU A 496 -31.16 4.16 -4.39
N LEU A 497 -29.85 4.36 -4.57
CA LEU A 497 -29.22 5.68 -4.70
C LEU A 497 -29.78 6.46 -5.90
N ALA A 498 -29.85 5.85 -7.06
CA ALA A 498 -30.40 6.48 -8.27
C ALA A 498 -31.91 6.80 -8.12
N GLU A 499 -32.66 5.94 -7.45
CA GLU A 499 -34.07 6.13 -7.17
C GLU A 499 -34.31 7.31 -6.22
N ARG A 500 -33.65 7.31 -5.06
CA ARG A 500 -33.83 8.36 -4.04
C ARG A 500 -33.33 9.74 -4.49
N SER A 501 -32.25 9.78 -5.26
CA SER A 501 -31.67 11.03 -5.77
C SER A 501 -32.34 11.51 -7.05
N GLY A 502 -33.22 10.70 -7.65
CA GLY A 502 -33.83 10.98 -8.94
C GLY A 502 -32.84 10.96 -10.11
N LYS A 503 -31.64 10.41 -9.94
CA LYS A 503 -30.61 10.28 -10.97
C LYS A 503 -30.84 9.06 -11.86
N SER A 504 -30.33 9.08 -13.09
CA SER A 504 -30.23 7.88 -13.94
C SER A 504 -28.95 7.10 -13.62
N LEU A 505 -28.98 5.78 -13.72
CA LEU A 505 -27.84 4.90 -13.48
C LEU A 505 -27.25 4.40 -14.80
N LYS A 506 -25.95 4.66 -15.00
CA LYS A 506 -25.16 4.27 -16.17
C LYS A 506 -24.05 3.33 -15.74
N LEU A 507 -24.06 2.09 -16.22
CA LEU A 507 -23.15 1.03 -15.77
C LEU A 507 -22.14 0.65 -16.85
N LEU A 508 -20.85 0.73 -16.51
CA LEU A 508 -19.76 0.12 -17.26
C LEU A 508 -19.26 -1.09 -16.46
N ASP A 509 -19.46 -2.29 -16.97
CA ASP A 509 -19.00 -3.54 -16.36
C ASP A 509 -17.79 -4.07 -17.14
N VAL A 510 -16.70 -4.37 -16.45
CA VAL A 510 -15.43 -4.78 -17.07
C VAL A 510 -15.00 -6.13 -16.52
N ASP A 511 -15.00 -7.14 -17.38
CA ASP A 511 -14.48 -8.48 -17.12
C ASP A 511 -13.03 -8.62 -17.59
N ALA A 512 -12.25 -9.40 -16.85
CA ALA A 512 -10.93 -9.84 -17.26
C ALA A 512 -10.67 -11.23 -16.65
N PRO A 513 -9.86 -12.07 -17.32
CA PRO A 513 -9.34 -13.30 -16.71
C PRO A 513 -8.66 -13.02 -15.38
N LEU A 514 -8.76 -13.97 -14.43
CA LEU A 514 -8.13 -13.83 -13.13
C LEU A 514 -6.61 -13.69 -13.27
N GLU A 515 -5.98 -14.53 -14.09
CA GLU A 515 -4.53 -14.52 -14.35
C GLU A 515 -4.03 -13.12 -14.80
N SER A 516 -4.75 -12.46 -15.70
CA SER A 516 -4.40 -11.10 -16.16
C SER A 516 -4.50 -10.08 -15.03
N SER A 517 -5.53 -10.16 -14.18
CA SER A 517 -5.70 -9.27 -13.04
C SER A 517 -4.56 -9.44 -12.03
N LEU A 518 -4.13 -10.68 -11.76
CA LEU A 518 -3.01 -10.98 -10.86
C LEU A 518 -1.69 -10.39 -11.36
N ILE A 519 -1.40 -10.56 -12.67
CA ILE A 519 -0.17 -10.03 -13.28
C ILE A 519 -0.15 -8.50 -13.24
N VAL A 520 -1.27 -7.85 -13.56
CA VAL A 520 -1.36 -6.38 -13.51
C VAL A 520 -1.23 -5.87 -12.09
N VAL A 521 -1.70 -6.62 -11.06
CA VAL A 521 -1.42 -6.28 -9.66
C VAL A 521 0.07 -6.35 -9.35
N LEU A 522 0.79 -7.40 -9.77
CA LEU A 522 2.25 -7.50 -9.60
C LEU A 522 3.03 -6.42 -10.35
N ALA A 523 2.48 -5.92 -11.45
CA ALA A 523 3.07 -4.86 -12.25
C ALA A 523 2.86 -3.45 -11.66
N ARG A 524 2.06 -3.30 -10.60
CA ARG A 524 1.88 -2.01 -9.94
C ARG A 524 3.13 -1.66 -9.13
N PRO A 525 3.66 -0.44 -9.26
CA PRO A 525 4.78 -0.03 -8.44
C PRO A 525 4.35 0.11 -6.97
N PRO A 526 5.14 -0.38 -6.01
CA PRO A 526 5.01 0.03 -4.61
C PRO A 526 5.11 1.55 -4.49
N GLY A 527 4.30 2.13 -3.60
CA GLY A 527 4.14 3.58 -3.45
C GLY A 527 3.21 4.23 -4.47
N GLY A 528 2.72 3.49 -5.48
CA GLY A 528 1.76 3.98 -6.46
C GLY A 528 0.37 4.29 -5.86
N LYS A 529 -0.46 4.97 -6.65
CA LYS A 529 -1.87 5.26 -6.27
C LYS A 529 -2.77 4.04 -6.33
N ASP A 530 -2.41 3.07 -7.18
CA ASP A 530 -3.16 1.83 -7.34
C ASP A 530 -2.92 0.88 -6.16
N PRO A 531 -3.97 0.22 -5.63
CA PRO A 531 -3.81 -0.64 -4.47
C PRO A 531 -3.03 -1.91 -4.81
N LEU A 532 -2.10 -2.29 -3.94
CA LEU A 532 -1.46 -3.61 -3.91
C LEU A 532 -2.32 -4.53 -3.05
N VAL A 533 -2.92 -5.56 -3.65
CA VAL A 533 -3.88 -6.43 -2.98
C VAL A 533 -3.39 -7.88 -2.96
N PRO A 534 -3.66 -8.63 -1.88
CA PRO A 534 -3.28 -10.04 -1.80
C PRO A 534 -4.11 -10.88 -2.78
N PHE A 535 -3.63 -12.10 -3.03
CA PHE A 535 -4.23 -13.03 -3.99
C PHE A 535 -5.73 -13.25 -3.74
N ASP A 536 -6.08 -13.59 -2.49
CA ASP A 536 -7.48 -13.91 -2.11
C ASP A 536 -8.43 -12.74 -2.37
N ALA A 537 -7.98 -11.51 -2.16
CA ALA A 537 -8.80 -10.35 -2.46
C ALA A 537 -9.11 -10.29 -3.97
N VAL A 538 -8.13 -10.48 -4.86
CA VAL A 538 -8.35 -10.48 -6.32
C VAL A 538 -9.24 -11.65 -6.74
N ALA A 539 -8.99 -12.85 -6.21
CA ALA A 539 -9.71 -14.08 -6.50
C ALA A 539 -11.20 -14.00 -6.10
N GLN A 540 -11.49 -13.60 -4.85
CA GLN A 540 -12.87 -13.42 -4.38
C GLN A 540 -13.59 -12.29 -5.13
N GLY A 541 -12.86 -11.25 -5.53
CA GLY A 541 -13.37 -10.20 -6.39
C GLY A 541 -13.82 -10.72 -7.75
N PHE A 542 -12.98 -11.54 -8.39
CA PHE A 542 -13.26 -12.20 -9.67
C PHE A 542 -14.50 -13.09 -9.59
N GLN A 543 -14.53 -14.00 -8.61
CA GLN A 543 -15.63 -14.92 -8.39
C GLN A 543 -16.95 -14.17 -8.16
N GLY A 544 -16.97 -13.26 -7.19
CA GLY A 544 -18.19 -12.53 -6.85
C GLY A 544 -18.73 -11.70 -8.01
N ILE A 545 -17.85 -11.12 -8.84
CA ILE A 545 -18.27 -10.35 -10.02
C ILE A 545 -19.00 -11.23 -11.03
N ARG A 546 -18.49 -12.43 -11.32
CA ARG A 546 -19.15 -13.34 -12.28
C ARG A 546 -20.44 -13.92 -11.71
N GLU A 547 -20.42 -14.37 -10.46
CA GLU A 547 -21.59 -14.92 -9.75
C GLU A 547 -22.79 -13.97 -9.75
N ASN A 548 -22.55 -12.67 -9.56
CA ASN A 548 -23.61 -11.68 -9.46
C ASN A 548 -23.90 -10.96 -10.79
N ARG A 549 -23.23 -11.32 -11.91
CA ARG A 549 -23.42 -10.62 -13.19
C ARG A 549 -24.78 -10.91 -13.82
N ASN A 550 -25.30 -12.13 -13.70
CA ASN A 550 -26.63 -12.47 -14.22
C ASN A 550 -27.75 -11.63 -13.56
N ASP A 551 -27.70 -11.50 -12.24
CA ASP A 551 -28.64 -10.65 -11.49
C ASP A 551 -28.52 -9.16 -11.90
N LEU A 552 -27.31 -8.67 -12.11
CA LEU A 552 -27.09 -7.31 -12.64
C LEU A 552 -27.68 -7.13 -14.04
N LEU A 553 -27.46 -8.09 -14.95
CA LEU A 553 -28.00 -8.04 -16.31
C LEU A 553 -29.52 -8.02 -16.30
N TRP A 554 -30.15 -8.85 -15.46
CA TRP A 554 -31.59 -8.84 -15.26
C TRP A 554 -32.09 -7.48 -14.81
N LYS A 555 -31.45 -6.86 -13.80
CA LYS A 555 -31.78 -5.50 -13.34
C LYS A 555 -31.57 -4.47 -14.43
N ALA A 556 -30.48 -4.57 -15.19
CA ALA A 556 -30.19 -3.66 -16.29
C ALA A 556 -31.30 -3.70 -17.36
N MET A 557 -31.89 -4.87 -17.62
CA MET A 557 -33.00 -5.01 -18.57
C MET A 557 -34.34 -4.53 -17.99
N THR A 558 -34.61 -4.81 -16.72
CA THR A 558 -35.94 -4.64 -16.10
C THR A 558 -36.13 -3.34 -15.33
N ASN A 559 -35.07 -2.71 -14.83
CA ASN A 559 -35.14 -1.46 -14.08
C ASN A 559 -34.88 -0.26 -14.99
N ASP A 560 -35.89 0.59 -15.16
CA ASP A 560 -35.84 1.79 -16.01
C ASP A 560 -34.84 2.85 -15.52
N LYS A 561 -34.37 2.78 -14.27
CA LYS A 561 -33.28 3.64 -13.76
C LYS A 561 -31.95 3.31 -14.38
N ILE A 562 -31.72 2.05 -14.77
CA ILE A 562 -30.50 1.65 -15.47
C ILE A 562 -30.69 1.98 -16.95
N ASP A 563 -30.39 3.21 -17.35
CA ASP A 563 -30.62 3.64 -18.74
C ASP A 563 -29.54 3.13 -19.71
N THR A 564 -28.35 2.83 -19.18
CA THR A 564 -27.17 2.44 -19.96
C THR A 564 -26.46 1.30 -19.23
N TYR A 565 -26.15 0.24 -19.97
CA TYR A 565 -25.27 -0.84 -19.53
C TYR A 565 -24.34 -1.22 -20.67
N ALA A 566 -23.04 -1.40 -20.38
CA ALA A 566 -22.06 -1.93 -21.31
C ALA A 566 -21.12 -2.89 -20.58
N LEU A 567 -20.97 -4.10 -21.12
CA LEU A 567 -20.03 -5.11 -20.66
C LEU A 567 -18.83 -5.17 -21.59
N TYR A 568 -17.64 -4.96 -21.04
CA TYR A 568 -16.37 -5.11 -21.75
C TYR A 568 -15.61 -6.33 -21.27
N GLY A 569 -14.88 -6.94 -22.18
CA GLY A 569 -14.00 -8.08 -21.93
C GLY A 569 -12.53 -7.71 -21.90
N PRO A 570 -11.64 -8.73 -21.82
CA PRO A 570 -10.20 -8.53 -21.96
C PRO A 570 -9.86 -7.84 -23.29
N PRO A 571 -8.71 -7.13 -23.34
CA PRO A 571 -8.29 -6.48 -24.57
C PRO A 571 -8.02 -7.51 -25.67
N GLY A 572 -8.36 -7.14 -26.91
CA GLY A 572 -8.04 -7.94 -28.09
C GLY A 572 -6.52 -7.98 -28.38
N PRO A 573 -6.09 -8.66 -29.45
CA PRO A 573 -4.68 -8.77 -29.83
C PRO A 573 -3.95 -7.43 -29.97
N ASP A 574 -4.67 -6.38 -30.41
CA ASP A 574 -4.14 -5.03 -30.58
C ASP A 574 -4.06 -4.23 -29.27
N GLY A 575 -4.51 -4.82 -28.15
CA GLY A 575 -4.55 -4.19 -26.84
C GLY A 575 -5.75 -3.27 -26.61
N GLU A 576 -6.76 -3.33 -27.49
CA GLU A 576 -7.98 -2.52 -27.45
C GLU A 576 -9.13 -3.21 -26.69
N PRO A 577 -9.93 -2.47 -25.90
CA PRO A 577 -11.16 -2.95 -25.27
C PRO A 577 -12.12 -3.68 -26.23
N GLN A 578 -12.71 -4.79 -25.76
CA GLN A 578 -13.72 -5.53 -26.53
C GLN A 578 -15.11 -5.37 -25.88
N LEU A 579 -16.04 -4.71 -26.57
CA LEU A 579 -17.44 -4.63 -26.13
C LEU A 579 -18.13 -5.99 -26.35
N ILE A 580 -18.58 -6.60 -25.26
CA ILE A 580 -19.23 -7.93 -25.23
C ILE A 580 -20.74 -7.79 -25.39
N ALA A 581 -21.36 -6.92 -24.60
CA ALA A 581 -22.81 -6.71 -24.59
C ALA A 581 -23.15 -5.26 -24.21
N GLU A 582 -24.28 -4.76 -24.70
CA GLU A 582 -24.78 -3.42 -24.40
C GLU A 582 -26.31 -3.42 -24.26
N LYS A 583 -26.85 -2.57 -23.38
CA LYS A 583 -28.29 -2.31 -23.34
C LYS A 583 -28.70 -1.47 -24.54
N ARG A 584 -29.77 -1.88 -25.23
CA ARG A 584 -30.48 -1.09 -26.26
C ARG A 584 -31.96 -1.11 -25.97
N ASP A 585 -32.55 0.06 -25.80
CA ASP A 585 -33.94 0.23 -25.36
C ASP A 585 -34.19 -0.56 -24.06
N ARG A 586 -35.11 -1.53 -24.07
CA ARG A 586 -35.38 -2.43 -22.93
C ARG A 586 -34.66 -3.78 -23.03
N GLY A 587 -33.89 -4.02 -24.10
CA GLY A 587 -33.23 -5.30 -24.36
C GLY A 587 -31.71 -5.27 -24.17
N LEU A 588 -31.11 -6.45 -24.09
CA LEU A 588 -29.67 -6.64 -24.12
C LEU A 588 -29.23 -7.08 -25.53
N ARG A 589 -28.28 -6.36 -26.12
CA ARG A 589 -27.63 -6.75 -27.37
C ARG A 589 -26.28 -7.37 -27.07
N ILE A 590 -26.13 -8.65 -27.41
CA ILE A 590 -24.87 -9.40 -27.29
C ILE A 590 -24.09 -9.26 -28.60
N LEU A 591 -22.85 -8.78 -28.53
CA LEU A 591 -21.96 -8.55 -29.67
C LEU A 591 -20.92 -9.67 -29.83
N ASN A 592 -20.54 -10.31 -28.73
CA ASN A 592 -19.64 -11.46 -28.72
C ASN A 592 -20.16 -12.53 -27.74
N MET A 593 -20.79 -13.58 -28.28
CA MET A 593 -21.41 -14.63 -27.47
C MET A 593 -20.38 -15.44 -26.67
N GLU A 594 -19.23 -15.75 -27.28
CA GLU A 594 -18.19 -16.55 -26.62
C GLU A 594 -17.65 -15.85 -25.36
N LEU A 595 -17.31 -14.55 -25.48
CA LEU A 595 -16.85 -13.77 -24.33
C LEU A 595 -17.98 -13.51 -23.33
N PHE A 596 -19.23 -13.42 -23.79
CA PHE A 596 -20.40 -13.25 -22.92
C PHE A 596 -20.60 -14.48 -22.03
N ASP A 597 -20.59 -15.68 -22.61
CA ASP A 597 -20.69 -16.93 -21.89
C ASP A 597 -19.52 -17.11 -20.90
N GLN A 598 -18.30 -16.77 -21.33
CA GLN A 598 -17.13 -16.78 -20.43
C GLN A 598 -17.26 -15.81 -19.26
N ALA A 599 -17.78 -14.60 -19.49
CA ALA A 599 -17.98 -13.59 -18.45
C ALA A 599 -19.11 -13.96 -17.46
N LEU A 600 -19.98 -14.91 -17.83
CA LEU A 600 -21.05 -15.44 -16.98
C LEU A 600 -20.72 -16.80 -16.37
N ASN A 601 -19.67 -17.48 -16.83
CA ASN A 601 -19.28 -18.79 -16.30
C ASN A 601 -18.79 -18.67 -14.85
N THR A 602 -19.50 -19.38 -13.96
CA THR A 602 -19.18 -19.52 -12.53
C THR A 602 -18.78 -20.95 -12.16
N GLU A 603 -19.07 -21.94 -12.99
CA GLU A 603 -18.87 -23.36 -12.67
C GLU A 603 -17.39 -23.70 -12.45
N ASP A 604 -16.51 -23.06 -13.22
CA ASP A 604 -15.07 -23.28 -13.16
C ASP A 604 -14.30 -22.26 -12.31
N ALA A 605 -14.98 -21.27 -11.72
CA ALA A 605 -14.31 -20.13 -11.07
C ALA A 605 -13.41 -20.58 -9.91
N GLN A 606 -13.88 -21.52 -9.07
CA GLN A 606 -13.08 -22.05 -7.96
C GLN A 606 -11.90 -22.88 -8.45
N ALA A 607 -12.11 -23.72 -9.48
CA ALA A 607 -11.05 -24.54 -10.06
C ALA A 607 -9.95 -23.68 -10.71
N GLU A 608 -10.32 -22.57 -11.35
CA GLU A 608 -9.38 -21.60 -11.89
C GLU A 608 -8.58 -20.91 -10.77
N ILE A 609 -9.26 -20.49 -9.69
CA ILE A 609 -8.62 -19.88 -8.51
C ILE A 609 -7.58 -20.83 -7.91
N ASP A 610 -7.95 -22.09 -7.68
CA ASP A 610 -7.06 -23.08 -7.05
C ASP A 610 -5.86 -23.38 -7.95
N ARG A 611 -6.08 -23.54 -9.27
CA ARG A 611 -5.00 -23.72 -10.24
C ARG A 611 -4.02 -22.56 -10.24
N LEU A 612 -4.53 -21.32 -10.26
CA LEU A 612 -3.69 -20.12 -10.31
C LEU A 612 -2.96 -19.88 -8.98
N ARG A 613 -3.58 -20.20 -7.83
CA ARG A 613 -2.96 -20.07 -6.51
C ARG A 613 -1.61 -20.78 -6.45
N ASP A 614 -1.56 -22.00 -6.97
CA ASP A 614 -0.40 -22.89 -6.94
C ASP A 614 0.54 -22.75 -8.15
N THR A 615 0.20 -21.90 -9.12
CA THR A 615 1.02 -21.71 -10.32
C THR A 615 2.34 -21.03 -9.98
N VAL A 616 3.46 -21.70 -10.26
CA VAL A 616 4.82 -21.19 -10.05
C VAL A 616 5.21 -20.24 -11.18
N ILE A 617 5.80 -19.11 -10.81
CA ILE A 617 6.37 -18.14 -11.75
C ILE A 617 7.77 -18.62 -12.15
N ASP A 618 7.86 -19.40 -13.21
CA ASP A 618 9.12 -19.82 -13.82
C ASP A 618 9.32 -19.19 -15.21
N ASP A 619 10.42 -19.53 -15.89
CA ASP A 619 10.71 -18.98 -17.23
C ASP A 619 9.62 -19.37 -18.26
N ASP A 620 9.10 -20.60 -18.17
CA ASP A 620 8.07 -21.10 -19.08
C ASP A 620 6.74 -20.37 -18.87
N TYR A 621 6.36 -20.12 -17.61
CA TYR A 621 5.22 -19.29 -17.25
C TYR A 621 5.37 -17.87 -17.79
N ILE A 622 6.53 -17.23 -17.56
CA ILE A 622 6.80 -15.87 -18.03
C ILE A 622 6.67 -15.78 -19.56
N GLU A 623 7.35 -16.67 -20.30
CA GLU A 623 7.29 -16.65 -21.77
C GLU A 623 5.87 -16.93 -22.29
N ARG A 624 5.11 -17.83 -21.64
CA ARG A 624 3.70 -18.08 -21.99
C ARG A 624 2.85 -16.82 -21.82
N ILE A 625 2.99 -16.10 -20.70
CA ILE A 625 2.27 -14.85 -20.45
C ILE A 625 2.66 -13.78 -21.47
N LEU A 626 3.95 -13.63 -21.77
CA LEU A 626 4.43 -12.59 -22.68
C LEU A 626 4.03 -12.84 -24.13
N ALA A 627 3.86 -14.11 -24.54
CA ALA A 627 3.36 -14.48 -25.85
C ALA A 627 1.94 -13.96 -26.10
N SER A 628 1.06 -13.96 -25.08
CA SER A 628 -0.31 -13.43 -25.18
C SER A 628 -0.45 -11.97 -24.75
N THR A 629 0.59 -11.38 -24.13
CA THR A 629 0.59 -9.98 -23.70
C THR A 629 0.82 -9.04 -24.90
N PRO A 630 0.00 -7.98 -25.07
CA PRO A 630 0.24 -6.94 -26.07
C PRO A 630 1.64 -6.32 -25.94
N GLU A 631 2.29 -6.01 -27.06
CA GLU A 631 3.71 -5.60 -27.10
C GLU A 631 4.04 -4.46 -26.12
N LYS A 632 3.15 -3.46 -26.02
CA LYS A 632 3.31 -2.30 -25.12
C LYS A 632 3.40 -2.62 -23.62
N PHE A 633 2.98 -3.81 -23.19
CA PHE A 633 2.98 -4.23 -21.78
C PHE A 633 4.01 -5.32 -21.47
N ARG A 634 4.74 -5.83 -22.48
CA ARG A 634 5.62 -7.00 -22.30
C ARG A 634 6.77 -6.72 -21.34
N ASP A 635 7.43 -5.58 -21.47
CA ASP A 635 8.59 -5.26 -20.62
C ASP A 635 8.19 -5.07 -19.16
N THR A 636 7.09 -4.36 -18.91
CA THR A 636 6.53 -4.18 -17.55
C THR A 636 6.14 -5.53 -16.94
N ASN A 637 5.40 -6.37 -17.68
CA ASN A 637 4.99 -7.68 -17.16
C ASN A 637 6.18 -8.62 -16.96
N ARG A 638 7.20 -8.56 -17.83
CA ARG A 638 8.43 -9.34 -17.68
C ARG A 638 9.15 -8.94 -16.40
N ALA A 639 9.40 -7.65 -16.19
CA ALA A 639 10.07 -7.16 -14.99
C ALA A 639 9.30 -7.55 -13.71
N ALA A 640 7.98 -7.37 -13.70
CA ALA A 640 7.12 -7.70 -12.58
C ALA A 640 7.15 -9.19 -12.22
N LEU A 641 7.06 -10.08 -13.21
CA LEU A 641 7.09 -11.52 -12.97
C LEU A 641 8.50 -12.02 -12.62
N SER A 642 9.52 -11.52 -13.30
CA SER A 642 10.92 -11.90 -13.01
C SER A 642 11.31 -11.60 -11.57
N LYS A 643 10.83 -10.49 -10.99
CA LYS A 643 11.04 -10.15 -9.57
C LYS A 643 10.60 -11.25 -8.60
N TYR A 644 9.58 -12.02 -8.94
CA TYR A 644 9.01 -13.07 -8.08
C TYR A 644 9.25 -14.49 -8.60
N LYS A 645 10.25 -14.65 -9.49
CA LYS A 645 10.59 -15.95 -10.07
C LYS A 645 10.87 -17.01 -9.00
N GLY A 646 10.28 -18.19 -9.16
CA GLY A 646 10.36 -19.32 -8.23
C GLY A 646 9.30 -19.34 -7.13
N LYS A 647 8.47 -18.29 -6.99
CA LYS A 647 7.32 -18.27 -6.08
C LYS A 647 6.04 -18.68 -6.80
N THR A 648 5.02 -19.10 -6.05
CA THR A 648 3.66 -19.21 -6.61
C THR A 648 3.03 -17.83 -6.81
N LEU A 649 1.99 -17.71 -7.64
CA LEU A 649 1.25 -16.44 -7.79
C LEU A 649 0.67 -15.95 -6.45
N GLU A 650 0.19 -16.86 -5.59
CA GLU A 650 -0.27 -16.50 -4.26
C GLU A 650 0.85 -15.92 -3.41
N GLN A 651 2.00 -16.60 -3.35
CA GLN A 651 3.17 -16.13 -2.60
C GLN A 651 3.65 -14.78 -3.12
N ALA A 652 3.73 -14.62 -4.44
CA ALA A 652 4.14 -13.38 -5.09
C ALA A 652 3.19 -12.21 -4.77
N LEU A 653 1.87 -12.37 -4.92
CA LEU A 653 0.93 -11.30 -4.61
C LEU A 653 0.85 -11.01 -3.11
N ASN A 654 0.91 -12.03 -2.25
CA ASN A 654 0.88 -11.82 -0.81
C ASN A 654 2.14 -11.08 -0.35
N GLU A 655 3.31 -11.40 -0.91
CA GLU A 655 4.55 -10.67 -0.68
C GLU A 655 4.46 -9.23 -1.22
N HIS A 656 4.05 -9.07 -2.48
CA HIS A 656 3.90 -7.76 -3.11
C HIS A 656 2.87 -6.86 -2.37
N SER A 657 1.77 -7.43 -1.89
CA SER A 657 0.76 -6.69 -1.10
C SER A 657 1.27 -6.23 0.27
N ARG A 658 2.31 -6.89 0.78
CA ARG A 658 3.01 -6.55 2.02
C ARG A 658 4.24 -5.70 1.79
N GLU A 659 4.65 -5.48 0.54
CA GLU A 659 5.63 -4.45 0.23
C GLU A 659 5.00 -3.16 0.72
N ILE A 660 5.43 -2.77 1.92
CA ILE A 660 5.02 -1.52 2.52
C ILE A 660 5.36 -0.49 1.47
N ASN A 661 4.46 0.47 1.29
CA ASN A 661 4.86 1.74 0.74
C ASN A 661 5.91 2.35 1.70
N GLU A 662 7.11 1.80 1.73
CA GLU A 662 8.31 2.59 1.83
C GLU A 662 8.21 3.50 0.63
N VAL A 663 7.47 4.59 0.82
CA VAL A 663 7.57 5.75 -0.03
C VAL A 663 9.07 5.95 -0.11
N PRO A 664 9.67 5.80 -1.31
CA PRO A 664 11.10 5.99 -1.46
C PRO A 664 11.46 7.28 -0.74
N PRO A 665 12.49 7.28 0.11
CA PRO A 665 12.74 8.42 0.96
C PRO A 665 12.71 9.73 0.17
N SER A 666 12.11 10.77 0.75
CA SER A 666 11.87 12.01 0.02
C SER A 666 13.20 12.68 -0.35
N ARG A 667 13.16 13.61 -1.30
CA ARG A 667 14.35 14.42 -1.61
C ARG A 667 14.93 15.06 -0.35
N ASP A 668 14.08 15.60 0.50
CA ASP A 668 14.50 16.34 1.69
C ASP A 668 15.15 15.39 2.71
N TYR A 669 14.60 14.18 2.90
CA TYR A 669 15.28 13.14 3.69
C TYR A 669 16.66 12.82 3.14
N TYR A 670 16.78 12.55 1.84
CA TYR A 670 18.08 12.16 1.28
C TYR A 670 19.11 13.25 1.45
N VAL A 671 18.69 14.51 1.32
CA VAL A 671 19.55 15.68 1.55
C VAL A 671 19.99 15.77 3.02
N GLU A 672 19.06 15.60 3.96
CA GLU A 672 19.35 15.69 5.40
C GLU A 672 20.19 14.51 5.90
N ALA A 673 19.83 13.28 5.53
CA ALA A 673 20.60 12.08 5.86
C ALA A 673 22.02 12.14 5.27
N ALA A 674 22.16 12.61 4.02
CA ALA A 674 23.48 12.80 3.42
C ALA A 674 24.29 13.88 4.15
N GLN A 675 23.67 14.99 4.57
CA GLN A 675 24.34 16.03 5.36
C GLN A 675 24.79 15.51 6.72
N LYS A 676 23.94 14.76 7.44
CA LYS A 676 24.29 14.09 8.69
C LYS A 676 25.52 13.19 8.49
N ASN A 677 25.54 12.40 7.42
CA ASN A 677 26.67 11.54 7.07
C ASN A 677 27.94 12.32 6.73
N LEU A 678 27.80 13.45 6.02
CA LEU A 678 28.91 14.35 5.74
C LEU A 678 29.51 14.87 7.06
N GLU A 679 28.69 15.36 7.97
CA GLU A 679 29.14 15.94 9.25
C GLU A 679 29.79 14.89 10.16
N ALA A 680 29.24 13.68 10.21
CA ALA A 680 29.78 12.58 10.99
C ALA A 680 31.17 12.11 10.52
N THR A 681 31.48 12.29 9.23
CA THR A 681 32.66 11.68 8.62
C THR A 681 33.67 12.69 8.04
N SER A 682 33.29 13.94 7.76
CA SER A 682 34.12 14.91 7.05
C SER A 682 34.76 15.94 7.97
N ARG A 683 36.10 15.94 8.02
CA ARG A 683 36.88 16.95 8.76
C ARG A 683 36.66 18.37 8.24
N THR A 684 36.54 18.53 6.93
CA THR A 684 36.31 19.85 6.32
C THR A 684 34.94 20.40 6.71
N ALA A 685 33.91 19.56 6.80
CA ALA A 685 32.58 19.99 7.24
C ALA A 685 32.58 20.42 8.72
N SER A 686 33.49 19.87 9.54
CA SER A 686 33.72 20.27 10.93
C SER A 686 34.69 21.46 11.09
N GLY A 687 35.04 22.17 10.01
CA GLY A 687 35.94 23.33 10.09
C GLY A 687 37.44 22.99 10.15
N VAL A 688 37.84 21.75 9.89
CA VAL A 688 39.25 21.33 9.90
C VAL A 688 39.77 21.16 8.47
N VAL A 689 40.60 22.09 8.02
CA VAL A 689 41.33 21.98 6.74
C VAL A 689 42.67 21.27 6.99
N ASP A 690 42.71 19.96 6.78
CA ASP A 690 43.93 19.18 6.89
C ASP A 690 44.68 19.10 5.55
N THR A 691 45.86 19.72 5.49
CA THR A 691 46.79 19.66 4.37
C THR A 691 47.91 18.62 4.55
N SER A 692 47.93 17.86 5.65
CA SER A 692 49.05 16.96 5.98
C SER A 692 49.17 15.71 5.10
N ALA A 693 48.10 15.34 4.38
CA ALA A 693 48.06 14.10 3.60
C ALA A 693 48.80 14.17 2.25
N SER A 694 49.03 15.37 1.69
CA SER A 694 49.90 15.54 0.52
C SER A 694 50.61 16.88 0.55
N ALA A 695 51.91 16.86 0.27
CA ALA A 695 52.76 18.06 0.30
C ALA A 695 52.25 19.17 -0.64
N ASP A 696 51.57 18.77 -1.73
CA ASP A 696 51.10 19.68 -2.77
C ASP A 696 49.65 20.15 -2.54
N LYS A 697 48.95 19.69 -1.48
CA LYS A 697 47.53 20.01 -1.27
C LYS A 697 47.29 21.50 -1.14
N ALA A 698 48.14 22.19 -0.36
CA ALA A 698 48.03 23.63 -0.14
C ALA A 698 48.12 24.43 -1.45
N GLU A 699 48.89 23.96 -2.43
CA GLU A 699 49.03 24.62 -3.73
C GLU A 699 47.79 24.45 -4.62
N LYS A 700 46.96 23.45 -4.36
CA LYS A 700 45.75 23.12 -5.15
C LYS A 700 44.48 23.79 -4.61
N MET A 701 44.49 24.23 -3.36
CA MET A 701 43.39 24.99 -2.74
C MET A 701 43.29 26.40 -3.34
N ALA A 702 42.09 26.94 -3.43
CA ALA A 702 41.91 28.35 -3.81
C ALA A 702 42.52 29.28 -2.74
N GLY A 703 43.17 30.37 -3.21
CA GLY A 703 44.17 31.13 -2.42
C GLY A 703 43.68 31.89 -1.20
N ASP A 704 42.36 32.01 -0.99
CA ASP A 704 41.75 32.84 0.06
C ASP A 704 40.74 32.08 0.94
N LEU A 705 40.74 30.73 0.95
CA LEU A 705 39.82 29.97 1.81
C LEU A 705 40.31 29.92 3.25
N THR A 706 39.54 30.55 4.14
CA THR A 706 39.59 30.24 5.57
C THR A 706 38.98 28.86 5.83
N ALA A 707 39.28 28.27 6.99
CA ALA A 707 38.72 26.97 7.35
C ALA A 707 37.19 27.00 7.49
N GLU A 708 36.64 28.10 7.99
CA GLU A 708 35.21 28.36 8.10
C GLU A 708 34.54 28.45 6.71
N THR A 709 35.08 29.28 5.81
CA THR A 709 34.56 29.39 4.44
C THR A 709 34.67 28.08 3.67
N ALA A 710 35.73 27.29 3.91
CA ALA A 710 35.87 25.96 3.32
C ALA A 710 34.80 24.99 3.84
N ALA A 711 34.48 25.03 5.13
CA ALA A 711 33.44 24.21 5.74
C ALA A 711 32.04 24.58 5.22
N GLU A 712 31.69 25.86 5.22
CA GLU A 712 30.41 26.36 4.69
C GLU A 712 30.22 25.95 3.23
N ARG A 713 31.24 26.17 2.38
CA ARG A 713 31.19 25.76 0.97
C ARG A 713 31.07 24.25 0.83
N ALA A 714 31.81 23.47 1.62
CA ALA A 714 31.74 22.01 1.55
C ALA A 714 30.33 21.51 1.89
N LYS A 715 29.67 22.06 2.93
CA LYS A 715 28.30 21.71 3.29
C LYS A 715 27.31 22.12 2.20
N GLN A 716 27.39 23.37 1.72
CA GLN A 716 26.47 23.90 0.71
C GLN A 716 26.61 23.15 -0.63
N ASN A 717 27.82 23.00 -1.15
CA ASN A 717 28.08 22.30 -2.40
C ASN A 717 27.60 20.85 -2.35
N PHE A 718 27.83 20.17 -1.22
CA PHE A 718 27.37 18.80 -1.03
C PHE A 718 25.84 18.73 -1.00
N LYS A 719 25.17 19.68 -0.32
CA LYS A 719 23.70 19.79 -0.29
C LYS A 719 23.12 19.93 -1.69
N GLU A 720 23.70 20.80 -2.51
CA GLU A 720 23.27 21.04 -3.89
C GLU A 720 23.52 19.82 -4.78
N ALA A 721 24.69 19.19 -4.65
CA ALA A 721 25.01 17.95 -5.37
C ALA A 721 24.03 16.82 -5.02
N THR A 722 23.68 16.63 -3.75
CA THR A 722 22.71 15.60 -3.32
C THR A 722 21.31 15.86 -3.89
N ARG A 723 20.87 17.12 -3.96
CA ARG A 723 19.57 17.47 -4.60
C ARG A 723 19.56 17.12 -6.07
N GLU A 724 20.62 17.48 -6.78
CA GLU A 724 20.76 17.17 -8.20
C GLU A 724 20.82 15.67 -8.46
N LEU A 725 21.54 14.91 -7.61
CA LEU A 725 21.58 13.46 -7.68
C LEU A 725 20.18 12.85 -7.49
N PHE A 726 19.39 13.36 -6.54
CA PHE A 726 18.02 12.91 -6.36
C PHE A 726 17.14 13.23 -7.57
N ASP A 727 17.24 14.45 -8.11
CA ASP A 727 16.48 14.88 -9.28
C ASP A 727 16.86 14.07 -10.54
N ASN A 728 18.08 13.50 -10.58
CA ASN A 728 18.61 12.64 -11.66
C ASN A 728 18.79 11.17 -11.24
N ARG A 729 18.10 10.69 -10.19
CA ARG A 729 18.30 9.32 -9.68
C ARG A 729 17.96 8.21 -10.69
N GLU A 730 17.00 8.50 -11.56
CA GLU A 730 16.55 7.60 -12.63
C GLU A 730 17.36 7.75 -13.94
N ALA A 731 18.42 8.56 -13.94
CA ALA A 731 19.25 8.75 -15.14
C ALA A 731 19.82 7.42 -15.63
N SER A 732 19.71 7.16 -16.94
CA SER A 732 20.34 6.01 -17.60
C SER A 732 21.50 6.49 -18.46
N PHE A 733 22.53 5.66 -18.60
CA PHE A 733 23.76 5.99 -19.32
C PHE A 733 23.97 4.97 -20.43
N GLY A 734 24.16 5.46 -21.66
CA GLY A 734 24.40 4.62 -22.83
C GLY A 734 25.83 4.07 -22.88
N SER A 735 26.76 4.66 -22.12
CA SER A 735 28.15 4.23 -22.07
C SER A 735 28.83 4.52 -20.72
N PRO A 736 29.94 3.83 -20.40
CA PRO A 736 30.80 4.15 -19.26
C PRO A 736 31.33 5.59 -19.28
N GLU A 737 31.58 6.16 -20.47
CA GLU A 737 32.04 7.53 -20.63
C GLU A 737 30.99 8.56 -20.20
N GLU A 738 29.71 8.36 -20.56
CA GLU A 738 28.61 9.22 -20.10
C GLU A 738 28.44 9.17 -18.58
N LEU A 739 28.59 7.98 -17.99
CA LEU A 739 28.56 7.80 -16.54
C LEU A 739 29.76 8.48 -15.85
N ARG A 740 30.95 8.41 -16.45
CA ARG A 740 32.14 9.14 -15.98
C ARG A 740 31.89 10.63 -15.96
N ASP A 741 31.38 11.19 -17.06
CA ASP A 741 31.08 12.62 -17.16
C ASP A 741 30.09 13.06 -16.08
N PHE A 742 29.06 12.25 -15.81
CA PHE A 742 28.12 12.48 -14.73
C PHE A 742 28.80 12.54 -13.35
N VAL A 743 29.58 11.52 -12.99
CA VAL A 743 30.26 11.44 -11.69
C VAL A 743 31.30 12.55 -11.52
N GLU A 744 32.09 12.86 -12.56
CA GLU A 744 33.07 13.93 -12.52
C GLU A 744 32.41 15.32 -12.40
N ASN A 745 31.25 15.54 -13.00
CA ASN A 745 30.47 16.76 -12.82
C ASN A 745 29.98 16.93 -11.37
N ILE A 746 29.55 15.85 -10.72
CA ILE A 746 29.21 15.86 -9.29
C ILE A 746 30.44 16.20 -8.44
N ALA A 747 31.59 15.59 -8.75
CA ALA A 747 32.85 15.88 -8.07
C ALA A 747 33.30 17.34 -8.25
N LEU A 748 33.12 17.92 -9.44
CA LEU A 748 33.39 19.33 -9.73
C LEU A 748 32.49 20.25 -8.88
N LYS A 749 31.19 19.95 -8.79
CA LYS A 749 30.24 20.72 -7.97
C LYS A 749 30.60 20.67 -6.49
N ILE A 750 30.87 19.48 -5.96
CA ILE A 750 31.30 19.29 -4.57
C ILE A 750 32.56 20.12 -4.25
N ASN A 751 33.50 20.21 -5.19
CA ASN A 751 34.76 20.95 -5.03
C ASN A 751 34.69 22.42 -5.51
N GLY A 752 33.52 22.90 -5.93
CA GLY A 752 33.31 24.23 -6.48
C GLY A 752 33.78 25.34 -5.52
N GLY A 753 34.78 26.12 -5.95
CA GLY A 753 35.35 27.18 -5.14
C GLY A 753 36.13 26.71 -3.90
N ILE A 754 36.49 25.43 -3.81
CA ILE A 754 37.43 24.87 -2.82
C ILE A 754 38.78 24.58 -3.51
N LEU A 755 38.72 23.93 -4.67
CA LEU A 755 39.88 23.68 -5.53
C LEU A 755 40.08 24.79 -6.57
N LYS A 756 41.31 24.94 -7.04
CA LYS A 756 41.63 25.77 -8.22
C LYS A 756 40.99 25.18 -9.48
N GLU A 757 40.57 26.06 -10.38
CA GLU A 757 40.01 25.67 -11.67
C GLU A 757 40.98 24.79 -12.47
N GLY A 758 40.45 23.73 -13.08
CA GLY A 758 41.24 22.75 -13.86
C GLY A 758 41.95 21.69 -13.03
N ILE A 759 41.83 21.68 -11.69
CA ILE A 759 42.41 20.66 -10.82
C ILE A 759 41.29 19.82 -10.18
N LEU A 760 40.88 18.74 -10.86
CA LEU A 760 39.90 17.78 -10.33
C LEU A 760 40.54 16.44 -9.97
N ILE A 761 41.30 15.85 -10.90
CA ILE A 761 41.91 14.53 -10.74
C ILE A 761 43.19 14.62 -9.91
N ARG A 762 43.43 13.61 -9.07
CA ARG A 762 44.64 13.51 -8.26
C ARG A 762 45.87 13.36 -9.16
N GLY A 763 46.76 14.35 -9.11
CA GLY A 763 48.10 14.29 -9.69
C GLY A 763 49.20 14.62 -8.67
N GLY A 764 50.47 14.42 -9.04
CA GLY A 764 51.64 14.69 -8.20
C GLY A 764 52.26 13.42 -7.62
N ALA A 765 52.76 13.49 -6.39
CA ALA A 765 53.36 12.35 -5.70
C ALA A 765 52.31 11.35 -5.17
N ASP A 766 52.70 10.08 -5.08
CA ASP A 766 51.89 9.03 -4.45
C ASP A 766 51.68 9.29 -2.96
N SER A 767 50.56 8.77 -2.42
CA SER A 767 50.29 8.85 -0.98
C SER A 767 51.29 8.00 -0.21
N THR A 768 51.97 8.60 0.77
CA THR A 768 52.86 7.87 1.69
C THR A 768 52.14 7.41 2.95
N LYS A 769 50.89 7.89 3.18
CA LYS A 769 50.11 7.64 4.40
C LYS A 769 49.11 6.50 4.23
N TYR A 770 48.52 6.39 3.04
CA TYR A 770 47.47 5.42 2.74
C TYR A 770 47.81 4.67 1.45
N PRO A 771 47.43 3.39 1.33
CA PRO A 771 47.78 2.54 0.20
C PRO A 771 46.85 2.81 -1.00
N TYR A 772 46.76 4.08 -1.41
CA TYR A 772 45.95 4.45 -2.56
C TYR A 772 46.58 3.99 -3.87
N THR A 773 45.75 3.81 -4.90
CA THR A 773 46.21 3.60 -6.28
C THR A 773 47.26 4.64 -6.66
N ARG A 774 48.33 4.21 -7.34
CA ARG A 774 49.42 5.13 -7.71
C ARG A 774 48.94 6.09 -8.78
N VAL A 775 49.48 7.31 -8.78
CA VAL A 775 49.11 8.35 -9.76
C VAL A 775 49.34 7.88 -11.20
N ALA A 776 50.39 7.09 -11.43
CA ALA A 776 50.70 6.53 -12.75
C ALA A 776 49.64 5.54 -13.27
N ASP A 777 48.89 4.89 -12.37
CA ASP A 777 47.91 3.85 -12.68
C ASP A 777 46.47 4.36 -12.54
N LEU A 778 46.28 5.61 -12.10
CA LEU A 778 44.98 6.16 -11.70
C LEU A 778 43.97 6.24 -12.84
N GLU A 779 44.38 6.69 -14.03
CA GLU A 779 43.48 6.80 -15.19
C GLU A 779 42.97 5.42 -15.62
N LYS A 780 43.82 4.40 -15.56
CA LYS A 780 43.43 3.01 -15.84
C LYS A 780 42.45 2.49 -14.79
N ALA A 781 42.68 2.77 -13.51
CA ALA A 781 41.77 2.39 -12.43
C ALA A 781 40.41 3.10 -12.53
N MET A 782 40.38 4.37 -12.93
CA MET A 782 39.14 5.11 -13.20
C MET A 782 38.37 4.51 -14.38
N ALA A 783 39.04 4.20 -15.50
CA ALA A 783 38.40 3.54 -16.64
C ALA A 783 37.79 2.19 -16.23
N GLN A 784 38.51 1.38 -15.45
CA GLN A 784 37.98 0.13 -14.90
C GLN A 784 36.77 0.35 -13.98
N PHE A 785 36.84 1.34 -13.10
CA PHE A 785 35.74 1.68 -12.18
C PHE A 785 34.46 2.03 -12.94
N TYR A 786 34.53 2.93 -13.92
CA TYR A 786 33.33 3.37 -14.65
C TYR A 786 32.76 2.28 -15.55
N GLN A 787 33.60 1.43 -16.13
CA GLN A 787 33.13 0.23 -16.85
C GLN A 787 32.33 -0.69 -15.91
N GLU A 788 32.90 -1.02 -14.75
CA GLU A 788 32.28 -1.96 -13.80
C GLU A 788 31.02 -1.36 -13.16
N LEU A 789 31.01 -0.05 -12.83
CA LEU A 789 29.81 0.62 -12.31
C LEU A 789 28.69 0.65 -13.37
N HIS A 790 29.03 0.90 -14.64
CA HIS A 790 28.06 0.92 -15.75
C HIS A 790 27.42 -0.46 -15.94
N GLU A 791 28.22 -1.52 -15.93
CA GLU A 791 27.73 -2.90 -16.03
C GLU A 791 26.82 -3.29 -14.85
N ARG A 792 27.25 -3.02 -13.62
CA ARG A 792 26.48 -3.34 -12.41
C ARG A 792 25.18 -2.55 -12.28
N LEU A 793 25.14 -1.29 -12.74
CA LEU A 793 23.91 -0.49 -12.77
C LEU A 793 22.85 -1.02 -13.75
N GLN A 794 23.25 -1.90 -14.68
CA GLN A 794 22.35 -2.54 -15.64
C GLN A 794 21.95 -3.96 -15.24
N ASP A 795 22.58 -4.53 -14.21
CA ASP A 795 22.27 -5.87 -13.72
C ASP A 795 21.07 -5.81 -12.76
N PRO A 796 19.92 -6.41 -13.11
CA PRO A 796 18.74 -6.42 -12.26
C PRO A 796 18.91 -7.23 -10.97
N GLU A 797 19.92 -8.11 -10.91
CA GLU A 797 20.20 -8.94 -9.73
C GLU A 797 21.22 -8.30 -8.78
N GLU A 798 21.81 -7.15 -9.17
CA GLU A 798 22.80 -6.46 -8.33
C GLU A 798 22.15 -5.90 -7.07
N ASP A 799 22.74 -6.23 -5.92
CA ASP A 799 22.32 -5.69 -4.62
C ASP A 799 22.75 -4.21 -4.51
N PRO A 800 21.81 -3.26 -4.42
CA PRO A 800 22.13 -1.84 -4.42
C PRO A 800 22.95 -1.40 -3.19
N VAL A 801 22.83 -2.10 -2.05
CA VAL A 801 23.62 -1.79 -0.85
C VAL A 801 25.07 -2.20 -1.05
N LYS A 802 25.31 -3.36 -1.65
CA LYS A 802 26.67 -3.83 -1.98
C LYS A 802 27.31 -2.98 -3.07
N LEU A 803 26.56 -2.59 -4.09
CA LEU A 803 27.03 -1.68 -5.13
C LEU A 803 27.42 -0.31 -4.55
N ALA A 804 26.59 0.24 -3.66
CA ALA A 804 26.89 1.50 -2.98
C ALA A 804 28.16 1.40 -2.11
N ALA A 805 28.31 0.31 -1.34
CA ALA A 805 29.51 0.04 -0.55
C ALA A 805 30.76 -0.07 -1.44
N TRP A 806 30.67 -0.81 -2.54
CA TRP A 806 31.75 -0.94 -3.53
C TRP A 806 32.15 0.41 -4.13
N ALA A 807 31.17 1.24 -4.53
CA ALA A 807 31.44 2.56 -5.10
C ALA A 807 32.15 3.47 -4.09
N GLU A 808 31.69 3.47 -2.83
CA GLU A 808 32.30 4.26 -1.78
C GLU A 808 33.72 3.82 -1.44
N TYR A 809 33.95 2.51 -1.34
CA TYR A 809 35.26 1.91 -1.13
C TYR A 809 36.25 2.31 -2.22
N ARG A 810 35.84 2.19 -3.49
CA ARG A 810 36.69 2.52 -4.65
C ARG A 810 37.03 4.00 -4.69
N ILE A 811 36.04 4.89 -4.55
CA ILE A 811 36.25 6.34 -4.69
C ILE A 811 37.07 6.92 -3.52
N ASP A 812 36.79 6.58 -2.25
CA ASP A 812 37.47 7.21 -1.11
C ASP A 812 38.64 6.39 -0.54
N LEU A 813 38.48 5.07 -0.42
CA LEU A 813 39.37 4.25 0.41
C LEU A 813 40.50 3.58 -0.39
N SER A 814 40.22 3.09 -1.61
CA SER A 814 41.22 2.38 -2.42
C SER A 814 41.84 3.24 -3.52
N ASP A 815 41.05 3.79 -4.45
CA ASP A 815 41.60 4.44 -5.63
C ASP A 815 41.83 5.94 -5.44
N HIS A 816 40.98 6.60 -4.64
CA HIS A 816 41.14 8.01 -4.26
C HIS A 816 41.31 8.93 -5.48
N PHE A 817 40.31 8.96 -6.37
CA PHE A 817 40.40 9.54 -7.72
C PHE A 817 40.71 11.05 -7.75
N PHE A 818 40.15 11.81 -6.83
CA PHE A 818 40.12 13.27 -6.91
C PHE A 818 41.23 13.94 -6.10
N ALA A 819 41.63 15.14 -6.52
CA ALA A 819 42.66 15.93 -5.84
C ALA A 819 42.24 16.37 -4.42
N ASP A 820 40.95 16.58 -4.22
CA ASP A 820 40.30 16.70 -2.91
C ASP A 820 38.84 16.25 -3.00
N GLY A 821 38.22 16.04 -1.84
CA GLY A 821 36.80 15.74 -1.76
C GLY A 821 36.38 14.30 -2.07
N CYS A 822 37.32 13.35 -2.19
CA CYS A 822 37.00 11.93 -2.44
C CYS A 822 35.92 11.38 -1.51
N GLY A 823 36.07 11.51 -0.18
CA GLY A 823 35.05 11.03 0.77
C GLY A 823 33.68 11.72 0.64
N LYS A 824 33.64 12.96 0.14
CA LYS A 824 32.37 13.64 -0.16
C LYS A 824 31.78 13.08 -1.44
N THR A 825 32.54 13.03 -2.53
CA THR A 825 32.07 12.47 -3.81
C THR A 825 31.63 11.01 -3.65
N ALA A 826 32.42 10.20 -2.94
CA ALA A 826 32.12 8.80 -2.66
C ALA A 826 30.74 8.64 -1.99
N LYS A 827 30.47 9.43 -0.93
CA LYS A 827 29.18 9.44 -0.24
C LYS A 827 28.04 9.94 -1.09
N ALA A 828 28.29 10.94 -1.94
CA ALA A 828 27.28 11.44 -2.87
C ALA A 828 26.88 10.33 -3.87
N ILE A 829 27.86 9.67 -4.49
CA ILE A 829 27.63 8.62 -5.49
C ILE A 829 27.03 7.35 -4.85
N SER A 830 27.51 6.91 -3.69
CA SER A 830 26.91 5.78 -2.96
C SER A 830 25.48 6.08 -2.54
N SER A 831 25.20 7.32 -2.11
CA SER A 831 23.83 7.77 -1.82
C SER A 831 22.95 7.77 -3.06
N TRP A 832 23.46 8.20 -4.22
CA TRP A 832 22.70 8.18 -5.48
C TRP A 832 22.32 6.77 -5.92
N ILE A 833 23.22 5.79 -5.75
CA ILE A 833 22.91 4.36 -6.00
C ILE A 833 21.75 3.90 -5.12
N LEU A 834 21.77 4.25 -3.82
CA LEU A 834 20.69 3.90 -2.89
C LEU A 834 19.39 4.65 -3.21
N MET A 835 19.46 5.93 -3.61
CA MET A 835 18.30 6.72 -4.05
C MET A 835 17.59 6.09 -5.24
N ARG A 836 18.36 5.63 -6.23
CA ARG A 836 17.84 4.93 -7.42
C ARG A 836 17.08 3.65 -7.03
N ALA A 837 17.53 2.97 -5.98
CA ALA A 837 16.88 1.77 -5.46
C ALA A 837 15.80 2.05 -4.39
N GLY A 838 15.50 3.32 -4.09
CA GLY A 838 14.57 3.70 -3.02
C GLY A 838 15.04 3.28 -1.62
N LYS A 839 16.33 2.98 -1.43
CA LYS A 839 16.91 2.54 -0.16
C LYS A 839 17.34 3.72 0.70
N ARG A 840 17.32 3.53 2.02
CA ARG A 840 17.83 4.50 3.00
C ARG A 840 19.33 4.66 2.89
N LEU A 841 19.83 5.83 3.31
CA LEU A 841 21.27 6.06 3.39
C LEU A 841 21.85 5.41 4.66
N PRO A 842 23.15 5.05 4.65
CA PRO A 842 23.84 4.59 5.86
C PRO A 842 23.71 5.60 7.00
N ASP A 843 23.64 5.16 8.26
CA ASP A 843 23.81 6.06 9.42
C ASP A 843 25.19 5.83 10.06
N TYR A 844 26.19 6.61 9.64
CA TYR A 844 27.54 6.50 10.20
C TYR A 844 27.61 6.89 11.68
N SER A 845 26.65 7.67 12.18
CA SER A 845 26.63 8.05 13.60
C SER A 845 26.25 6.88 14.52
N SER A 846 25.55 5.86 13.99
CA SER A 846 25.17 4.66 14.74
C SER A 846 26.37 3.86 15.28
N GLN A 847 27.54 4.00 14.66
CA GLN A 847 28.77 3.32 15.08
C GLN A 847 29.69 4.20 15.91
N ALA A 848 29.29 5.45 16.21
CA ALA A 848 30.04 6.27 17.13
C ALA A 848 29.82 5.76 18.57
N THR A 849 30.90 5.35 19.22
CA THR A 849 30.90 5.05 20.66
C THR A 849 31.54 6.21 21.41
N GLY A 850 31.32 6.34 22.72
CA GLY A 850 31.92 7.43 23.52
C GLY A 850 33.44 7.57 23.36
N GLU A 851 34.14 6.52 22.93
CA GLU A 851 35.58 6.51 22.66
C GLU A 851 35.95 6.65 21.17
N LYS A 852 35.04 6.33 20.24
CA LYS A 852 35.30 6.28 18.81
C LYS A 852 34.34 7.16 18.02
N SER A 853 34.88 8.14 17.30
CA SER A 853 34.10 8.91 16.32
C SER A 853 33.67 8.02 15.13
N ALA A 854 32.54 8.37 14.52
CA ALA A 854 32.05 7.74 13.28
C ALA A 854 33.13 7.70 12.17
N ARG A 855 33.91 8.78 12.03
CA ARG A 855 35.06 8.82 11.10
C ARG A 855 36.13 7.79 11.44
N SER A 856 36.45 7.57 12.72
CA SER A 856 37.44 6.57 13.12
C SER A 856 36.97 5.16 12.74
N ALA A 857 35.71 4.83 13.07
CA ALA A 857 35.11 3.55 12.71
C ALA A 857 35.10 3.31 11.19
N TYR A 858 34.84 4.36 10.41
CA TYR A 858 34.89 4.30 8.94
C TYR A 858 36.29 3.93 8.43
N TYR A 859 37.36 4.61 8.88
CA TYR A 859 38.72 4.34 8.41
C TYR A 859 39.37 3.09 9.03
N GLU A 860 38.82 2.52 10.10
CA GLU A 860 39.24 1.20 10.63
C GLU A 860 39.03 0.07 9.61
N ASN A 861 38.08 0.27 8.68
CA ASN A 861 37.76 -0.66 7.59
C ASN A 861 38.41 -0.25 6.25
N ALA A 862 39.35 0.70 6.25
CA ALA A 862 40.10 1.07 5.05
C ALA A 862 41.14 0.00 4.66
N PRO A 863 41.51 -0.12 3.36
CA PRO A 863 42.49 -1.09 2.92
C PRO A 863 43.88 -0.79 3.51
N ARG A 864 44.63 -1.86 3.74
CA ARG A 864 46.00 -1.87 4.26
C ARG A 864 47.06 -2.08 3.17
N GLU A 865 46.63 -2.56 2.00
CA GLU A 865 47.49 -2.81 0.84
C GLU A 865 46.91 -2.16 -0.42
N ILE A 866 47.78 -1.79 -1.36
CA ILE A 866 47.34 -1.24 -2.66
C ILE A 866 46.65 -2.38 -3.42
N ARG A 867 45.44 -2.12 -3.91
CA ARG A 867 44.67 -3.05 -4.74
C ARG A 867 45.50 -3.50 -5.94
N LYS A 868 45.50 -4.81 -6.25
CA LYS A 868 46.17 -5.34 -7.45
C LYS A 868 45.29 -5.16 -8.68
N GLU A 869 45.91 -4.87 -9.82
CA GLU A 869 45.19 -4.56 -11.07
C GLU A 869 44.26 -5.69 -11.56
N ASP A 870 44.64 -6.95 -11.31
CA ASP A 870 43.93 -8.15 -11.81
C ASP A 870 42.89 -8.72 -10.82
N GLU A 871 42.72 -8.12 -9.64
CA GLU A 871 41.71 -8.56 -8.68
C GLU A 871 40.35 -7.98 -9.08
N THR A 872 39.46 -8.87 -9.57
CA THR A 872 38.02 -8.59 -9.67
C THR A 872 37.53 -8.20 -8.29
N SER A 873 36.81 -7.09 -8.19
CA SER A 873 36.49 -6.47 -6.91
C SER A 873 35.81 -7.43 -5.92
N ASP A 874 34.97 -8.36 -6.40
CA ASP A 874 34.22 -9.31 -5.56
C ASP A 874 35.09 -10.29 -4.75
N ASN A 875 36.35 -10.49 -5.17
CA ASN A 875 37.28 -11.39 -4.48
C ASN A 875 38.24 -10.67 -3.52
N ASP A 876 38.13 -9.34 -3.36
CA ASP A 876 38.95 -8.57 -2.41
C ASP A 876 38.42 -8.77 -0.98
N PRO A 877 39.16 -9.46 -0.08
CA PRO A 877 38.71 -9.66 1.30
C PRO A 877 38.53 -8.34 2.08
N GLN A 878 39.25 -7.28 1.69
CA GLN A 878 39.13 -5.97 2.34
C GLN A 878 37.85 -5.26 1.89
N LEU A 879 37.45 -5.42 0.63
CA LEU A 879 36.13 -4.97 0.18
C LEU A 879 35.02 -5.72 0.92
N GLN A 880 35.12 -7.05 1.04
CA GLN A 880 34.12 -7.86 1.76
C GLN A 880 33.95 -7.37 3.21
N GLN A 881 35.06 -7.11 3.91
CA GLN A 881 35.02 -6.52 5.25
C GLN A 881 34.34 -5.15 5.27
N PHE A 882 34.63 -4.28 4.29
CA PHE A 882 34.00 -2.97 4.18
C PHE A 882 32.50 -3.08 3.86
N THR A 883 32.10 -4.00 2.99
CA THR A 883 30.70 -4.27 2.66
C THR A 883 29.93 -4.74 3.89
N GLU A 884 30.46 -5.69 4.66
CA GLU A 884 29.86 -6.13 5.93
C GLU A 884 29.72 -5.00 6.96
N TYR A 885 30.66 -4.06 6.98
CA TYR A 885 30.55 -2.85 7.80
C TYR A 885 29.45 -1.93 7.28
N TYR A 886 29.42 -1.67 5.97
CA TYR A 886 28.47 -0.77 5.32
C TYR A 886 27.02 -1.27 5.42
N GLU A 887 26.78 -2.57 5.24
CA GLU A 887 25.45 -3.19 5.38
C GLU A 887 24.86 -2.96 6.78
N LYS A 888 25.68 -2.98 7.84
CA LYS A 888 25.24 -2.70 9.21
C LYS A 888 24.84 -1.24 9.43
N LEU A 889 25.31 -0.33 8.58
CA LEU A 889 24.95 1.10 8.65
C LEU A 889 23.63 1.39 7.96
N VAL A 890 23.26 0.60 6.96
CA VAL A 890 22.01 0.80 6.21
C VAL A 890 20.87 0.21 7.05
N PRO A 891 19.88 1.02 7.46
CA PRO A 891 18.74 0.49 8.21
C PRO A 891 18.04 -0.60 7.40
N ALA A 892 17.62 -1.68 8.06
CA ALA A 892 16.74 -2.67 7.44
C ALA A 892 15.50 -1.94 6.89
N SER A 893 15.23 -2.18 5.60
CA SER A 893 14.02 -1.72 4.91
C SER A 893 12.82 -2.48 5.46
#